data_AF-A0A8T8X7L3-F1
#
_entry.id   AF-A0A8T8X7L3-F1
#
_cell.length_a   1.000
_cell.length_b   1.000
_cell.length_c   1.000
_cell.angle_alpha   90.00
_cell.angle_beta   90.00
_cell.angle_gamma   90.00
#
_symmetry.space_group_name_H-M   'P 1'
#
loop_
_entity.id
_entity.type
_entity.pdbx_description
1 polymer ?
#
loop_
_entity_poly.entity_id
_entity_poly.type
_entity_poly.pdbx_seq_one_letter_code
_entity_poly.pdbx_strand_id
1 'polypeptide(L)'
;MTSSEQWGIFLHRCLLHRIDAAEFKSLSRLLLQRCPITEALLLDVLLETRLSTGIKWDPLLPLYIDCLCKMGLVQTSTVLNALLKYSSIHDKHQSSSVEAYPGKKSRKCYTLMTDIRVIQDAMLSVSTGSVPKSFSEAISIFTAIIDWIQAVVAWNSSNIDSGDQSPGLISSPDTVSLFESLGILLAALSGTTKGLEVLSADSQEALKVKLGQALSAYLPICVEVSLPLRNRLDSLQKAFNLYGEPPAKPLDVSMMEGVNVNALQFEASVMDSPMINSRAGLFVYINAMLVGRPLVDDSMLLNYLSNRYGGHYEVLIEETITAAFDVLSNASYRSESNRSMFLFRSFLVNKLPAFFAAMLAASMVTLPMELCISHALGRLDPNTFPSFSQMFTMQSNTALSDVRQEFLFACASHKLIPESSIERLLGENPMQTLPVGGPYNKDDLVNQINANPERAEHLIGEIESMEGNAGAIVGAIIEVMHNLCNQKETMTLKNICNSLSRRPQAMDVILLFRSTKQVLQPLCSLLDAWHWDEDQGESQPVYDEFGSILLLVLAFTYRYGLRAQDLGLGGSNSFVLQILGSGSCSQKLDSLSDKQNKNLGGWITALFIAEGISEETMSACSPQEFYLLVATLFSQSLGACEAGKLEFDTLKGGSEYLLEPFLLPSLVLALNWLGNHIWETEGDPSIPLKALHSLINPTSISGEAKEIHRTVLNMTARRLEEQLKDVRARHPSRTDIKPILDALEPCLSFERSGSCHRSELDSWTSHAPGGLLGSIRSAFQSLVLWSASPHVSVAPHSYTHRQLVTGVLLLGATRVLGALVEELKLQTQTGSGDVALDIAATLICAPMAEYFAIDQNNHSHQPLDPTKEFFPRCPILTLRSALNLLHDNIPKISEKDPLRAEVIVRLYRRVNALMTPPAQVPNLDMNNIIQHMQLGVGGPGQMDLDPQGASGHGVTDDDAANLNRMLDNAAAAAAVGMDGGQTMGGMGLESSSGLDTSIDDVLNAADMAVGNPEFLDLDMEGLF
;
A
#
# COMPACT_ATOMS: atom_id res chain seq x y z
N MET A 1 45.67 60.00 12.60
CA MET A 1 44.94 58.75 12.34
C MET A 1 43.97 59.02 11.21
N THR A 2 43.95 58.16 10.21
CA THR A 2 42.93 58.24 9.14
C THR A 2 41.54 57.92 9.73
N SER A 3 40.46 58.36 9.09
CA SER A 3 39.10 58.00 9.54
C SER A 3 38.93 56.48 9.62
N SER A 4 39.49 55.74 8.66
CA SER A 4 39.56 54.27 8.65
C SER A 4 40.22 53.67 9.89
N GLU A 5 41.36 54.22 10.33
CA GLU A 5 42.06 53.74 11.54
C GLU A 5 41.25 54.01 12.82
N GLN A 6 40.56 55.15 12.90
CA GLN A 6 39.73 55.49 14.05
C GLN A 6 38.50 54.59 14.13
N TRP A 7 37.86 54.31 12.99
CA TRP A 7 36.78 53.33 12.90
C TRP A 7 37.29 51.92 13.22
N GLY A 8 38.48 51.53 12.76
CA GLY A 8 39.08 50.23 13.11
C GLY A 8 39.33 50.06 14.61
N ILE A 9 39.89 51.09 15.27
CA ILE A 9 40.09 51.07 16.72
C ILE A 9 38.76 51.02 17.47
N PHE A 10 37.77 51.79 17.02
CA PHE A 10 36.43 51.79 17.61
C PHE A 10 35.76 50.41 17.50
N LEU A 11 35.69 49.85 16.30
CA LEU A 11 35.06 48.55 16.04
C LEU A 11 35.78 47.42 16.79
N HIS A 12 37.11 47.44 16.81
CA HIS A 12 37.89 46.49 17.59
C HIS A 12 37.59 46.58 19.09
N ARG A 13 37.46 47.79 19.66
CA ARG A 13 37.08 47.99 21.06
C ARG A 13 35.64 47.57 21.33
N CYS A 14 34.71 47.85 20.43
CA CYS A 14 33.31 47.42 20.57
C CYS A 14 33.20 45.89 20.63
N LEU A 15 33.90 45.18 19.74
CA LEU A 15 33.93 43.71 19.75
C LEU A 15 34.65 43.16 20.98
N LEU A 16 35.78 43.75 21.38
CA LEU A 16 36.57 43.31 22.55
C LEU A 16 35.81 43.52 23.87
N HIS A 17 35.09 44.63 24.01
CA HIS A 17 34.27 44.94 25.20
C HIS A 17 32.83 44.43 25.11
N ARG A 18 32.47 43.69 24.04
CA ARG A 18 31.13 43.11 23.84
C ARG A 18 29.99 44.14 23.98
N ILE A 19 30.18 45.32 23.41
CA ILE A 19 29.20 46.43 23.47
C ILE A 19 27.89 45.99 22.79
N ASP A 20 26.74 46.26 23.42
CA ASP A 20 25.45 45.88 22.84
C ASP A 20 25.09 46.71 21.59
N ALA A 21 24.11 46.24 20.80
CA ALA A 21 23.74 46.89 19.54
C ALA A 21 23.12 48.29 19.73
N ALA A 22 22.48 48.57 20.87
CA ALA A 22 21.82 49.86 21.14
C ALA A 22 22.84 50.92 21.55
N GLU A 23 23.79 50.56 22.40
CA GLU A 23 24.94 51.37 22.77
C GLU A 23 25.85 51.60 21.56
N PHE A 24 26.14 50.56 20.78
CA PHE A 24 26.87 50.67 19.51
C PHE A 24 26.21 51.68 18.55
N LYS A 25 24.87 51.67 18.43
CA LYS A 25 24.11 52.63 17.63
C LYS A 25 24.37 54.07 18.06
N SER A 26 24.41 54.32 19.37
CA SER A 26 24.64 55.66 19.92
C SER A 26 26.08 56.14 19.71
N LEU A 27 27.05 55.25 19.95
CA LEU A 27 28.49 55.55 19.84
C LEU A 27 28.92 55.72 18.38
N SER A 28 28.38 54.91 17.47
CA SER A 28 28.65 55.03 16.03
C SER A 28 28.14 56.34 15.43
N ARG A 29 26.98 56.87 15.88
CA ARG A 29 26.51 58.22 15.49
C ARG A 29 27.48 59.30 15.92
N LEU A 30 27.98 59.23 17.16
CA LEU A 30 28.94 60.20 17.70
C LEU A 30 30.27 60.14 16.96
N LEU A 31 30.73 58.94 16.61
CA LEU A 31 31.95 58.76 15.83
C LEU A 31 31.79 59.27 14.40
N LEU A 32 30.65 59.00 13.75
CA LEU A 32 30.37 59.46 12.39
C LEU A 32 30.39 60.99 12.27
N GLN A 33 29.86 61.71 13.27
CA GLN A 33 29.91 63.18 13.31
C GLN A 33 31.34 63.73 13.39
N ARG A 34 32.26 62.95 13.96
CA ARG A 34 33.65 63.35 14.18
C ARG A 34 34.59 62.88 13.06
N CYS A 35 34.26 61.74 12.46
CA CYS A 35 35.10 60.98 11.54
C CYS A 35 34.22 60.39 10.42
N PRO A 36 33.89 61.15 9.35
CA PRO A 36 33.09 60.63 8.25
C PRO A 36 33.84 59.53 7.49
N ILE A 37 33.11 58.49 7.09
CA ILE A 37 33.61 57.32 6.36
C ILE A 37 32.58 56.91 5.30
N THR A 38 33.05 56.38 4.17
CA THR A 38 32.18 55.87 3.10
C THR A 38 31.63 54.48 3.42
N GLU A 39 30.47 54.12 2.88
CA GLU A 39 29.77 52.86 3.20
C GLU A 39 30.66 51.62 2.99
N ALA A 40 31.31 51.53 1.83
CA ALA A 40 32.18 50.41 1.46
C ALA A 40 33.40 50.30 2.37
N LEU A 41 34.02 51.44 2.72
CA LEU A 41 35.23 51.47 3.53
C LEU A 41 34.92 51.18 5.01
N LEU A 42 33.72 51.55 5.48
CA LEU A 42 33.23 51.16 6.81
C LEU A 42 32.99 49.65 6.92
N LEU A 43 32.36 49.05 5.91
CA LEU A 43 32.14 47.60 5.84
C LEU A 43 33.45 46.83 5.71
N ASP A 44 34.38 47.30 4.87
CA ASP A 44 35.72 46.72 4.74
C ASP A 44 36.42 46.69 6.12
N VAL A 45 36.44 47.81 6.84
CA VAL A 45 37.07 47.88 8.18
C VAL A 45 36.35 46.98 9.20
N LEU A 46 35.03 46.85 9.14
CA LEU A 46 34.24 45.98 10.02
C LEU A 46 34.51 44.49 9.76
N LEU A 47 34.60 44.09 8.49
CA LEU A 47 34.86 42.71 8.10
C LEU A 47 36.35 42.34 8.25
N GLU A 48 37.27 43.29 8.12
CA GLU A 48 38.70 43.12 8.43
C GLU A 48 38.97 43.01 9.93
N THR A 49 38.25 43.78 10.76
CA THR A 49 38.39 43.68 12.22
C THR A 49 37.96 42.29 12.73
N ARG A 50 36.97 41.64 12.09
CA ARG A 50 36.66 40.21 12.32
C ARG A 50 37.87 39.31 12.05
N LEU A 51 38.58 39.50 10.94
CA LEU A 51 39.76 38.68 10.60
C LEU A 51 40.88 38.84 11.65
N SER A 52 40.97 40.01 12.29
CA SER A 52 41.96 40.30 13.32
C SER A 52 41.67 39.65 14.70
N THR A 53 40.41 39.40 15.05
CA THR A 53 40.02 38.82 16.35
C THR A 53 40.18 37.31 16.41
N GLY A 54 40.23 36.62 15.25
CA GLY A 54 40.50 35.19 15.16
C GLY A 54 39.40 34.28 15.73
N ILE A 55 38.22 34.84 16.01
CA ILE A 55 37.05 34.10 16.51
C ILE A 55 36.32 33.46 15.31
N LYS A 56 35.95 32.18 15.42
CA LYS A 56 35.27 31.44 14.35
C LYS A 56 33.87 31.99 14.03
N TRP A 57 33.15 32.49 15.03
CA TRP A 57 31.83 33.10 14.88
C TRP A 57 31.60 34.13 15.97
N ASP A 58 31.21 35.35 15.58
CA ASP A 58 30.85 36.42 16.52
C ASP A 58 29.43 36.92 16.24
N PRO A 59 28.45 36.67 17.13
CA PRO A 59 27.07 37.07 16.91
C PRO A 59 26.86 38.59 16.94
N LEU A 60 27.81 39.38 17.46
CA LEU A 60 27.71 40.84 17.46
C LEU A 60 27.92 41.44 16.07
N LEU A 61 28.64 40.75 15.20
CA LEU A 61 29.00 41.29 13.89
C LEU A 61 27.77 41.45 12.96
N PRO A 62 26.90 40.43 12.78
CA PRO A 62 25.63 40.64 12.09
C PRO A 62 24.75 41.71 12.75
N LEU A 63 24.71 41.76 14.08
CA LEU A 63 23.92 42.76 14.81
C LEU A 63 24.41 44.19 14.57
N TYR A 64 25.73 44.40 14.46
CA TYR A 64 26.30 45.69 14.10
C TYR A 64 26.00 46.05 12.64
N ILE A 65 26.08 45.09 11.71
CA ILE A 65 25.70 45.30 10.30
C ILE A 65 24.23 45.68 10.19
N ASP A 66 23.33 44.93 10.82
CA ASP A 66 21.89 45.24 10.88
C ASP A 66 21.62 46.62 11.50
N CYS A 67 22.36 46.98 12.56
CA CYS A 67 22.28 48.30 13.16
C CYS A 67 22.68 49.42 12.18
N LEU A 68 23.78 49.24 11.44
CA LEU A 68 24.24 50.20 10.42
C LEU A 68 23.25 50.33 9.25
N CYS A 69 22.64 49.22 8.82
CA CYS A 69 21.57 49.20 7.81
C CYS A 69 20.33 49.95 8.30
N LYS A 70 19.87 49.69 9.54
CA LYS A 70 18.72 50.38 10.16
C LYS A 70 18.98 51.87 10.41
N MET A 71 20.24 52.28 10.55
CA MET A 71 20.63 53.69 10.61
C MET A 71 20.69 54.37 9.24
N GLY A 72 20.59 53.60 8.14
CA GLY A 72 20.76 54.10 6.77
C GLY A 72 22.20 54.50 6.43
N LEU A 73 23.19 54.00 7.19
CA LEU A 73 24.61 54.26 6.94
C LEU A 73 25.21 53.36 5.86
N VAL A 74 24.54 52.25 5.57
CA VAL A 74 25.00 51.24 4.62
C VAL A 74 23.77 50.65 3.91
N GLN A 75 23.85 50.49 2.60
CA GLN A 75 22.82 49.82 1.81
C GLN A 75 22.98 48.28 1.79
N THR A 76 21.87 47.55 1.69
CA THR A 76 21.84 46.08 1.65
C THR A 76 22.67 45.50 0.50
N SER A 77 22.66 46.14 -0.68
CA SER A 77 23.49 45.74 -1.83
C SER A 77 24.99 45.87 -1.53
N THR A 78 25.41 46.96 -0.90
CA THR A 78 26.80 47.19 -0.48
C THR A 78 27.24 46.16 0.57
N VAL A 79 26.35 45.79 1.51
CA VAL A 79 26.59 44.72 2.48
C VAL A 79 26.82 43.38 1.78
N LEU A 80 25.92 42.96 0.89
CA LEU A 80 26.03 41.67 0.19
C LEU A 80 27.33 41.59 -0.63
N ASN A 81 27.70 42.67 -1.32
CA ASN A 81 28.94 42.72 -2.11
C ASN A 81 30.20 42.67 -1.23
N ALA A 82 30.23 43.43 -0.14
CA ALA A 82 31.35 43.40 0.81
C ALA A 82 31.45 42.03 1.50
N LEU A 83 30.33 41.43 1.87
CA LEU A 83 30.27 40.10 2.49
C LEU A 83 30.84 39.03 1.56
N LEU A 84 30.50 39.06 0.27
CA LEU A 84 31.03 38.12 -0.74
C LEU A 84 32.56 38.26 -0.88
N LYS A 85 33.06 39.50 -0.91
CA LYS A 85 34.50 39.81 -1.01
C LYS A 85 35.33 39.19 0.12
N TYR A 86 34.79 39.10 1.34
CA TYR A 86 35.46 38.48 2.50
C TYR A 86 34.90 37.11 2.85
N SER A 87 34.11 36.49 1.98
CA SER A 87 33.55 35.16 2.23
C SER A 87 34.59 34.06 1.96
N SER A 88 34.54 33.01 2.77
CA SER A 88 35.32 31.77 2.60
C SER A 88 35.02 31.03 1.29
N ILE A 89 33.93 31.36 0.59
CA ILE A 89 33.57 30.81 -0.73
C ILE A 89 34.52 31.28 -1.84
N HIS A 90 35.22 32.40 -1.64
CA HIS A 90 36.20 32.97 -2.58
C HIS A 90 37.66 32.57 -2.29
N ASP A 91 37.93 31.69 -1.33
CA ASP A 91 39.29 31.25 -0.98
C ASP A 91 39.84 30.33 -2.07
N LYS A 92 40.32 30.91 -3.19
CA LYS A 92 40.96 30.17 -4.29
C LYS A 92 42.17 29.40 -3.73
N HIS A 93 42.21 28.08 -3.94
CA HIS A 93 43.42 27.29 -3.77
C HIS A 93 44.54 27.89 -4.63
N GLN A 94 45.46 28.65 -4.02
CA GLN A 94 46.72 28.99 -4.67
C GLN A 94 47.48 27.69 -4.90
N SER A 95 47.52 27.26 -6.16
CA SER A 95 48.48 26.27 -6.62
C SER A 95 49.88 26.79 -6.32
N SER A 96 50.60 26.07 -5.46
CA SER A 96 51.98 26.33 -5.11
C SER A 96 52.86 26.23 -6.35
N SER A 97 53.18 27.37 -6.93
CA SER A 97 54.39 27.54 -7.73
C SER A 97 55.01 28.91 -7.40
N VAL A 98 56.33 28.88 -7.22
CA VAL A 98 57.25 29.98 -6.88
C VAL A 98 57.55 30.16 -5.38
N GLU A 99 58.78 29.77 -5.03
CA GLU A 99 59.48 30.02 -3.77
C GLU A 99 59.58 31.53 -3.46
N ALA A 100 59.11 32.00 -2.29
CA ALA A 100 59.63 33.22 -1.64
C ALA A 100 59.07 33.47 -0.21
N TYR A 101 60.00 33.57 0.76
CA TYR A 101 59.98 34.26 2.07
C TYR A 101 58.92 33.93 3.16
N PRO A 102 59.34 33.81 4.45
CA PRO A 102 58.44 33.54 5.57
C PRO A 102 57.79 34.85 6.05
N GLY A 103 56.62 35.19 5.52
CA GLY A 103 55.85 36.36 5.95
C GLY A 103 54.34 36.10 5.93
N LYS A 104 53.73 36.00 7.12
CA LYS A 104 52.28 35.92 7.41
C LYS A 104 51.47 34.93 6.55
N LYS A 105 51.37 33.68 7.01
CA LYS A 105 50.25 32.80 6.64
C LYS A 105 48.94 33.49 7.04
N SER A 106 48.14 33.94 6.07
CA SER A 106 46.77 34.39 6.29
C SER A 106 46.00 33.26 6.98
N ARG A 107 45.51 33.50 8.20
CA ARG A 107 44.70 32.53 8.95
C ARG A 107 43.37 32.40 8.21
N LYS A 108 43.11 31.24 7.60
CA LYS A 108 41.80 30.90 6.99
C LYS A 108 40.71 31.04 8.07
N CYS A 109 39.84 32.04 7.92
CA CYS A 109 38.73 32.29 8.83
C CYS A 109 37.46 31.71 8.21
N TYR A 110 36.75 30.87 8.96
CA TYR A 110 35.45 30.34 8.55
C TYR A 110 34.39 31.45 8.64
N THR A 111 33.72 31.78 7.54
CA THR A 111 32.82 32.96 7.48
C THR A 111 31.35 32.62 7.31
N LEU A 112 31.02 31.38 6.92
CA LEU A 112 29.69 31.00 6.44
C LEU A 112 28.57 31.34 7.43
N MET A 113 28.78 31.14 8.73
CA MET A 113 27.77 31.50 9.75
C MET A 113 27.42 33.00 9.78
N THR A 114 28.43 33.86 9.55
CA THR A 114 28.18 35.31 9.39
C THR A 114 27.43 35.59 8.11
N ASP A 115 27.87 34.94 7.04
CA ASP A 115 27.33 35.18 5.72
C ASP A 115 25.83 34.80 5.68
N ILE A 116 25.48 33.61 6.21
CA ILE A 116 24.11 33.12 6.36
C ILE A 116 23.27 34.11 7.16
N ARG A 117 23.74 34.52 8.36
CA ARG A 117 22.93 35.36 9.23
C ARG A 117 22.65 36.73 8.62
N VAL A 118 23.66 37.35 8.00
CA VAL A 118 23.50 38.66 7.35
C VAL A 118 22.58 38.56 6.12
N ILE A 119 22.67 37.46 5.35
CA ILE A 119 21.74 37.20 4.23
C ILE A 119 20.32 36.98 4.74
N GLN A 120 20.11 36.25 5.85
CA GLN A 120 18.80 36.07 6.47
C GLN A 120 18.21 37.40 7.00
N ASP A 121 19.03 38.26 7.59
CA ASP A 121 18.58 39.60 8.02
C ASP A 121 18.21 40.49 6.80
N ALA A 122 18.91 40.34 5.67
CA ALA A 122 18.54 40.96 4.39
C ALA A 122 17.23 40.39 3.83
N MET A 123 17.03 39.06 3.90
CA MET A 123 15.78 38.39 3.50
C MET A 123 14.60 38.93 4.29
N LEU A 124 14.73 39.06 5.61
CA LEU A 124 13.69 39.60 6.47
C LEU A 124 13.38 41.07 6.10
N SER A 125 14.41 41.87 5.85
CA SER A 125 14.26 43.27 5.46
C SER A 125 13.53 43.44 4.12
N VAL A 126 13.80 42.55 3.16
CA VAL A 126 13.12 42.52 1.86
C VAL A 126 11.68 42.02 1.98
N SER A 127 11.46 40.94 2.74
CA SER A 127 10.14 40.32 2.91
C SER A 127 9.16 41.20 3.69
N THR A 128 9.66 42.03 4.60
CA THR A 128 8.88 43.03 5.35
C THR A 128 8.63 44.32 4.56
N GLY A 129 9.17 44.45 3.33
CA GLY A 129 9.01 45.62 2.48
C GLY A 129 9.82 46.85 2.91
N SER A 130 10.76 46.71 3.84
CA SER A 130 11.61 47.83 4.30
C SER A 130 12.71 48.22 3.30
N VAL A 131 13.06 47.29 2.41
CA VAL A 131 14.03 47.37 1.31
C VAL A 131 13.45 46.55 0.14
N PRO A 132 13.65 46.90 -1.14
CA PRO A 132 14.31 48.10 -1.66
C PRO A 132 13.39 49.34 -1.66
N LYS A 133 13.94 50.50 -1.30
CA LYS A 133 13.21 51.79 -1.27
C LYS A 133 13.21 52.48 -2.63
N SER A 134 14.13 52.11 -3.52
CA SER A 134 14.26 52.69 -4.85
C SER A 134 14.48 51.64 -5.93
N PHE A 135 14.16 51.99 -7.18
CA PHE A 135 14.37 51.14 -8.36
C PHE A 135 15.85 50.81 -8.57
N SER A 136 16.76 51.77 -8.35
CA SER A 136 18.21 51.56 -8.45
C SER A 136 18.77 50.64 -7.35
N GLU A 137 18.18 50.69 -6.15
CA GLU A 137 18.53 49.79 -5.05
C GLU A 137 18.10 48.36 -5.35
N ALA A 138 16.90 48.15 -5.93
CA ALA A 138 16.44 46.83 -6.37
C ALA A 138 17.37 46.20 -7.42
N ILE A 139 17.80 46.96 -8.42
CA ILE A 139 18.79 46.53 -9.43
C ILE A 139 20.11 46.12 -8.77
N SER A 140 20.58 46.92 -7.80
CA SER A 140 21.83 46.68 -7.11
C SER A 140 21.78 45.41 -6.24
N ILE A 141 20.63 45.13 -5.61
CA ILE A 141 20.44 43.89 -4.83
C ILE A 141 20.32 42.67 -5.76
N PHE A 142 19.61 42.75 -6.89
CA PHE A 142 19.59 41.68 -7.88
C PHE A 142 21.00 41.34 -8.38
N THR A 143 21.79 42.37 -8.68
CA THR A 143 23.19 42.18 -9.14
C THR A 143 24.02 41.47 -8.08
N ALA A 144 23.92 41.89 -6.81
CA ALA A 144 24.62 41.25 -5.71
C ALA A 144 24.19 39.78 -5.51
N ILE A 145 22.89 39.46 -5.63
CA ILE A 145 22.38 38.09 -5.53
C ILE A 145 22.91 37.22 -6.68
N ILE A 146 22.97 37.76 -7.90
CA ILE A 146 23.53 37.06 -9.07
C ILE A 146 25.00 36.70 -8.81
N ASP A 147 25.79 37.65 -8.32
CA ASP A 147 27.21 37.43 -8.02
C ASP A 147 27.40 36.35 -6.93
N TRP A 148 26.54 36.36 -5.89
CA TRP A 148 26.51 35.32 -4.86
C TRP A 148 26.14 33.94 -5.39
N ILE A 149 25.07 33.85 -6.18
CA ILE A 149 24.62 32.60 -6.80
C ILE A 149 25.72 32.01 -7.68
N GLN A 150 26.35 32.84 -8.53
CA GLN A 150 27.44 32.40 -9.39
C GLN A 150 28.67 31.95 -8.58
N ALA A 151 28.99 32.64 -7.49
CA ALA A 151 30.09 32.26 -6.60
C ALA A 151 29.85 30.90 -5.92
N VAL A 152 28.63 30.66 -5.42
CA VAL A 152 28.26 29.39 -4.76
C VAL A 152 28.23 28.24 -5.77
N VAL A 153 27.68 28.47 -6.97
CA VAL A 153 27.68 27.47 -8.05
C VAL A 153 29.11 27.12 -8.48
N ALA A 154 29.98 28.11 -8.67
CA ALA A 154 31.37 27.90 -9.03
C ALA A 154 32.15 27.16 -7.93
N TRP A 155 31.87 27.47 -6.66
CA TRP A 155 32.46 26.76 -5.52
C TRP A 155 32.01 25.29 -5.45
N ASN A 156 30.73 25.02 -5.72
CA ASN A 156 30.21 23.65 -5.78
C ASN A 156 30.87 22.84 -6.91
N SER A 157 30.94 23.39 -8.13
CA SER A 157 31.58 22.69 -9.26
C SER A 157 33.08 22.45 -9.03
N SER A 158 33.78 23.37 -8.37
CA SER A 158 35.21 23.24 -8.02
C SER A 158 35.49 22.07 -7.07
N ASN A 159 34.56 21.75 -6.17
CA ASN A 159 34.71 20.69 -5.17
C ASN A 159 34.24 19.31 -5.68
N ILE A 160 33.54 19.25 -6.81
CA ILE A 160 33.08 17.99 -7.43
C ILE A 160 34.19 17.34 -8.29
N ASP A 161 35.08 18.13 -8.89
CA ASP A 161 36.13 17.65 -9.81
C ASP A 161 37.42 17.16 -9.13
N SER A 162 37.62 17.40 -7.83
CA SER A 162 38.77 16.87 -7.09
C SER A 162 38.42 15.52 -6.47
N GLY A 163 38.90 14.42 -7.03
CA GLY A 163 38.74 13.05 -6.51
C GLY A 163 39.38 12.77 -5.13
N ASP A 164 39.69 13.81 -4.35
CA ASP A 164 40.09 13.73 -2.95
C ASP A 164 38.92 14.18 -2.07
N GLN A 165 38.68 13.46 -0.97
CA GLN A 165 37.56 13.61 -0.04
C GLN A 165 37.47 15.02 0.59
N SER A 166 36.98 16.00 -0.17
CA SER A 166 36.49 17.27 0.37
C SER A 166 34.97 17.36 0.21
N PRO A 167 34.27 17.87 1.22
CA PRO A 167 32.82 17.86 1.26
C PRO A 167 32.23 18.80 0.19
N GLY A 168 31.49 18.26 -0.80
CA GLY A 168 30.61 19.04 -1.68
C GLY A 168 29.51 19.80 -0.93
N LEU A 169 28.68 20.57 -1.64
CA LEU A 169 27.63 21.44 -1.06
C LEU A 169 26.72 20.72 -0.04
N ILE A 170 26.48 19.42 -0.24
CA ILE A 170 25.59 18.56 0.56
C ILE A 170 26.21 18.12 1.91
N SER A 171 27.52 18.23 2.07
CA SER A 171 28.22 17.65 3.23
C SER A 171 28.46 18.62 4.39
N SER A 172 28.07 19.89 4.28
CA SER A 172 28.03 20.81 5.42
C SER A 172 26.68 21.52 5.52
N PRO A 173 26.01 21.47 6.69
CA PRO A 173 24.68 22.07 6.87
C PRO A 173 24.68 23.60 6.67
N ASP A 174 25.81 24.25 6.93
CA ASP A 174 25.98 25.70 6.79
C ASP A 174 25.94 26.13 5.31
N THR A 175 26.55 25.35 4.41
CA THR A 175 26.55 25.66 2.98
C THR A 175 25.17 25.46 2.36
N VAL A 176 24.46 24.42 2.80
CA VAL A 176 23.05 24.18 2.44
C VAL A 176 22.18 25.36 2.90
N SER A 177 22.36 25.80 4.14
CA SER A 177 21.61 26.94 4.72
C SER A 177 21.88 28.26 3.97
N LEU A 178 23.13 28.49 3.55
CA LEU A 178 23.50 29.64 2.74
C LEU A 178 22.83 29.61 1.36
N PHE A 179 22.88 28.45 0.70
CA PHE A 179 22.24 28.22 -0.60
C PHE A 179 20.72 28.44 -0.51
N GLU A 180 20.06 27.85 0.49
CA GLU A 180 18.62 28.05 0.66
C GLU A 180 18.28 29.53 0.92
N SER A 181 19.04 30.20 1.79
CA SER A 181 18.84 31.61 2.12
C SER A 181 18.96 32.52 0.88
N LEU A 182 19.94 32.27 0.00
CA LEU A 182 20.10 33.03 -1.25
C LEU A 182 18.92 32.83 -2.22
N GLY A 183 18.43 31.60 -2.36
CA GLY A 183 17.28 31.32 -3.22
C GLY A 183 15.99 31.96 -2.69
N ILE A 184 15.76 31.93 -1.38
CA ILE A 184 14.60 32.57 -0.76
C ILE A 184 14.73 34.10 -0.87
N LEU A 185 15.92 34.68 -0.69
CA LEU A 185 16.16 36.11 -0.89
C LEU A 185 15.80 36.56 -2.31
N LEU A 186 16.20 35.78 -3.33
CA LEU A 186 15.86 36.06 -4.72
C LEU A 186 14.35 36.01 -4.97
N ALA A 187 13.68 34.98 -4.42
CA ALA A 187 12.23 34.84 -4.53
C ALA A 187 11.48 35.97 -3.80
N ALA A 188 11.97 36.39 -2.64
CA ALA A 188 11.40 37.49 -1.86
C ALA A 188 11.56 38.83 -2.58
N LEU A 189 12.76 39.14 -3.11
CA LEU A 189 13.01 40.38 -3.85
C LEU A 189 12.11 40.48 -5.08
N SER A 190 11.95 39.38 -5.81
CA SER A 190 11.10 39.31 -7.02
C SER A 190 9.61 39.46 -6.72
N GLY A 191 9.19 39.19 -5.48
CA GLY A 191 7.83 39.42 -5.00
C GLY A 191 7.56 40.86 -4.53
N THR A 192 8.57 41.71 -4.40
CA THR A 192 8.38 43.13 -4.03
C THR A 192 7.91 43.95 -5.23
N THR A 193 7.16 45.04 -4.98
CA THR A 193 6.66 45.94 -6.04
C THR A 193 7.79 46.48 -6.91
N LYS A 194 8.91 46.89 -6.29
CA LYS A 194 10.10 47.38 -7.00
C LYS A 194 10.90 46.28 -7.70
N GLY A 195 10.95 45.07 -7.14
CA GLY A 195 11.56 43.93 -7.82
C GLY A 195 10.81 43.54 -9.09
N LEU A 196 9.47 43.54 -9.02
CA LEU A 196 8.60 43.26 -10.16
C LEU A 196 8.71 44.35 -11.23
N GLU A 197 8.77 45.64 -10.85
CA GLU A 197 9.07 46.74 -11.78
C GLU A 197 10.41 46.51 -12.54
N VAL A 198 11.46 46.02 -11.86
CA VAL A 198 12.77 45.74 -12.49
C VAL A 198 12.68 44.54 -13.45
N LEU A 199 12.03 43.46 -13.05
CA LEU A 199 11.88 42.25 -13.88
C LEU A 199 10.91 42.44 -15.06
N SER A 200 9.98 43.38 -14.96
CA SER A 200 9.05 43.73 -16.06
C SER A 200 9.58 44.84 -16.96
N ALA A 201 10.62 45.60 -16.58
CA ALA A 201 11.17 46.68 -17.40
C ALA A 201 11.97 46.17 -18.61
N ASP A 202 11.71 46.71 -19.81
CA ASP A 202 12.46 46.41 -21.04
C ASP A 202 13.87 47.02 -21.06
N SER A 203 14.14 48.02 -20.20
CA SER A 203 15.42 48.72 -20.14
C SER A 203 16.56 47.93 -19.48
N GLN A 204 16.27 46.76 -18.90
CA GLN A 204 17.22 45.95 -18.09
C GLN A 204 17.45 44.54 -18.68
N GLU A 205 17.42 44.38 -20.00
CA GLU A 205 17.70 43.08 -20.66
C GLU A 205 19.03 42.45 -20.21
N ALA A 206 20.09 43.25 -20.06
CA ALA A 206 21.39 42.75 -19.62
C ALA A 206 21.37 42.12 -18.22
N LEU A 207 20.56 42.65 -17.31
CA LEU A 207 20.38 42.08 -15.96
C LEU A 207 19.54 40.80 -16.02
N LYS A 208 18.48 40.77 -16.83
CA LYS A 208 17.64 39.58 -17.04
C LYS A 208 18.41 38.41 -17.64
N VAL A 209 19.30 38.68 -18.60
CA VAL A 209 20.20 37.67 -19.19
C VAL A 209 21.14 37.10 -18.13
N LYS A 210 21.81 37.96 -17.34
CA LYS A 210 22.69 37.51 -16.25
C LYS A 210 21.94 36.72 -15.17
N LEU A 211 20.75 37.18 -14.80
CA LEU A 211 19.90 36.50 -13.84
C LEU A 211 19.43 35.14 -14.36
N GLY A 212 19.06 35.06 -15.64
CA GLY A 212 18.66 33.81 -16.28
C GLY A 212 19.81 32.81 -16.35
N GLN A 213 21.03 33.25 -16.70
CA GLN A 213 22.23 32.41 -16.66
C GLN A 213 22.52 31.88 -15.25
N ALA A 214 22.41 32.75 -14.23
CA ALA A 214 22.60 32.36 -12.85
C ALA A 214 21.52 31.36 -12.38
N LEU A 215 20.24 31.60 -12.70
CA LEU A 215 19.13 30.71 -12.37
C LEU A 215 19.24 29.34 -13.05
N SER A 216 19.58 29.29 -14.33
CA SER A 216 19.77 28.03 -15.07
C SER A 216 20.88 27.17 -14.48
N ALA A 217 21.94 27.80 -13.94
CA ALA A 217 23.01 27.08 -13.25
C ALA A 217 22.64 26.70 -11.79
N TYR A 218 21.73 27.44 -11.16
CA TYR A 218 21.30 27.24 -9.77
C TYR A 218 20.24 26.15 -9.61
N LEU A 219 19.26 26.09 -10.52
CA LEU A 219 18.09 25.21 -10.44
C LEU A 219 18.41 23.71 -10.36
N PRO A 220 19.41 23.15 -11.09
CA PRO A 220 19.78 21.74 -10.96
C PRO A 220 20.24 21.40 -9.53
N ILE A 221 20.98 22.30 -8.89
CA ILE A 221 21.48 22.13 -7.52
C ILE A 221 20.33 22.27 -6.51
N CYS A 222 19.31 23.07 -6.80
CA CYS A 222 18.13 23.19 -5.93
C CYS A 222 17.36 21.87 -5.78
N VAL A 223 17.42 20.95 -6.75
CA VAL A 223 16.73 19.64 -6.65
C VAL A 223 17.28 18.81 -5.50
N GLU A 224 18.59 18.89 -5.26
CA GLU A 224 19.28 18.14 -4.20
C GLU A 224 19.13 18.79 -2.82
N VAL A 225 18.81 20.09 -2.77
CA VAL A 225 18.72 20.88 -1.52
C VAL A 225 17.28 21.14 -1.07
N SER A 226 16.41 21.64 -1.95
CA SER A 226 15.03 22.02 -1.62
C SER A 226 14.14 22.08 -2.87
N LEU A 227 13.30 21.05 -3.04
CA LEU A 227 12.33 20.95 -4.14
C LEU A 227 11.28 22.08 -4.14
N PRO A 228 10.72 22.52 -2.98
CA PRO A 228 9.81 23.66 -2.95
C PRO A 228 10.46 24.96 -3.45
N LEU A 229 11.72 25.21 -3.08
CA LEU A 229 12.48 26.36 -3.53
C LEU A 229 12.73 26.29 -5.05
N ARG A 230 13.10 25.12 -5.56
CA ARG A 230 13.27 24.86 -7.00
C ARG A 230 12.00 25.20 -7.79
N ASN A 231 10.84 24.73 -7.35
CA ASN A 231 9.57 24.97 -8.05
C ASN A 231 9.18 26.46 -8.05
N ARG A 232 9.47 27.18 -6.96
CA ARG A 232 9.23 28.62 -6.85
C ARG A 232 10.15 29.44 -7.75
N LEU A 233 11.43 29.07 -7.83
CA LEU A 233 12.40 29.72 -8.72
C LEU A 233 12.18 29.37 -10.20
N ASP A 234 11.75 28.15 -10.52
CA ASP A 234 11.36 27.72 -11.88
C ASP A 234 10.12 28.48 -12.37
N SER A 235 9.12 28.65 -11.50
CA SER A 235 7.93 29.46 -11.80
C SER A 235 8.30 30.92 -12.08
N LEU A 236 9.24 31.47 -11.33
CA LEU A 236 9.78 32.82 -11.55
C LEU A 236 10.54 32.90 -12.88
N GLN A 237 11.39 31.91 -13.18
CA GLN A 237 12.15 31.85 -14.43
C GLN A 237 11.22 31.87 -15.65
N LYS A 238 10.13 31.08 -15.60
CA LYS A 238 9.08 31.02 -16.62
C LYS A 238 8.27 32.31 -16.71
N ALA A 239 7.85 32.87 -15.56
CA ALA A 239 7.01 34.07 -15.52
C ALA A 239 7.68 35.30 -16.16
N PHE A 240 9.01 35.40 -16.08
CA PHE A 240 9.76 36.55 -16.59
C PHE A 240 10.69 36.23 -17.78
N ASN A 241 10.58 35.04 -18.39
CA ASN A 241 11.40 34.56 -19.52
C ASN A 241 12.92 34.66 -19.27
N LEU A 242 13.38 34.27 -18.08
CA LEU A 242 14.78 34.40 -17.65
C LEU A 242 15.64 33.18 -18.05
N TYR A 243 15.82 32.92 -19.35
CA TYR A 243 16.52 31.71 -19.82
C TYR A 243 18.02 31.91 -20.09
N GLY A 244 18.53 33.14 -20.06
CA GLY A 244 19.96 33.43 -20.14
C GLY A 244 20.56 33.52 -21.55
N GLU A 245 19.75 33.38 -22.60
CA GLU A 245 20.13 33.62 -23.99
C GLU A 245 19.59 34.99 -24.47
N PRO A 246 20.39 35.81 -25.20
CA PRO A 246 19.83 36.94 -25.94
C PRO A 246 18.89 36.39 -27.02
N PRO A 247 17.83 37.12 -27.42
CA PRO A 247 16.87 36.65 -28.42
C PRO A 247 17.60 36.35 -29.74
N ALA A 248 17.87 35.08 -30.00
CA ALA A 248 18.50 34.63 -31.23
C ALA A 248 17.48 34.71 -32.37
N LYS A 249 17.91 35.32 -33.47
CA LYS A 249 17.22 35.23 -34.76
C LYS A 249 17.01 33.76 -35.12
N PRO A 250 15.88 33.41 -35.75
CA PRO A 250 15.56 32.02 -36.03
C PRO A 250 16.47 31.57 -37.17
N LEU A 251 17.33 30.58 -36.96
CA LEU A 251 17.90 29.78 -38.05
C LEU A 251 18.49 28.46 -37.54
N ASP A 252 18.07 27.41 -38.26
CA ASP A 252 18.61 26.07 -38.47
C ASP A 252 18.80 25.12 -37.29
N VAL A 253 17.75 24.32 -37.07
CA VAL A 253 17.78 23.03 -36.39
C VAL A 253 18.52 22.02 -37.28
N SER A 254 19.78 21.78 -36.95
CA SER A 254 20.53 20.59 -37.33
C SER A 254 21.31 20.14 -36.11
N MET A 255 21.12 18.89 -35.70
CA MET A 255 21.80 18.17 -34.60
C MET A 255 20.99 18.01 -33.29
N MET A 256 19.85 17.31 -33.36
CA MET A 256 19.40 16.44 -32.25
C MET A 256 18.55 15.30 -32.81
N GLU A 257 19.22 14.26 -33.31
CA GLU A 257 18.58 13.08 -33.84
C GLU A 257 18.08 12.23 -32.65
N GLY A 258 16.79 12.38 -32.30
CA GLY A 258 16.13 11.53 -31.30
C GLY A 258 15.01 12.19 -30.49
N VAL A 259 14.96 13.52 -30.40
CA VAL A 259 13.88 14.23 -29.69
C VAL A 259 12.98 14.90 -30.73
N ASN A 260 11.74 14.43 -30.86
CA ASN A 260 10.78 15.05 -31.76
C ASN A 260 10.30 16.39 -31.16
N VAL A 261 10.99 17.47 -31.51
CA VAL A 261 10.70 18.84 -31.04
C VAL A 261 9.23 19.22 -31.25
N ASN A 262 8.58 18.69 -32.31
CA ASN A 262 7.17 18.92 -32.58
C ASN A 262 6.24 18.25 -31.54
N ALA A 263 6.63 17.09 -31.00
CA ALA A 263 5.87 16.40 -29.95
C ALA A 263 5.91 17.17 -28.62
N LEU A 264 7.10 17.63 -28.22
CA LEU A 264 7.28 18.44 -27.01
C LEU A 264 6.55 19.78 -27.12
N GLN A 265 6.57 20.41 -28.29
CA GLN A 265 5.84 21.65 -28.54
C GLN A 265 4.31 21.44 -28.53
N PHE A 266 3.82 20.33 -29.09
CA PHE A 266 2.41 19.96 -29.00
C PHE A 266 2.00 19.68 -27.55
N GLU A 267 2.75 18.87 -26.82
CA GLU A 267 2.49 18.60 -25.40
C GLU A 267 2.47 19.89 -24.57
N ALA A 268 3.44 20.78 -24.76
CA ALA A 268 3.48 22.07 -24.07
C ALA A 268 2.26 22.97 -24.40
N SER A 269 1.64 22.78 -25.57
CA SER A 269 0.42 23.49 -25.97
C SER A 269 -0.87 22.90 -25.38
N VAL A 270 -0.86 21.64 -24.93
CA VAL A 270 -2.01 20.99 -24.30
C VAL A 270 -2.17 21.52 -22.88
N MET A 271 -3.21 22.32 -22.66
CA MET A 271 -3.60 22.79 -21.33
C MET A 271 -4.29 21.68 -20.53
N ASP A 272 -3.91 21.53 -19.27
CA ASP A 272 -4.57 20.59 -18.36
C ASP A 272 -5.92 21.16 -17.90
N SER A 273 -6.93 20.28 -17.87
CA SER A 273 -8.25 20.55 -17.32
C SER A 273 -8.22 20.69 -15.78
N PRO A 274 -9.24 21.31 -15.16
CA PRO A 274 -9.36 21.32 -13.70
C PRO A 274 -9.38 19.88 -13.15
N MET A 275 -8.67 19.66 -12.04
CA MET A 275 -8.67 18.35 -11.37
C MET A 275 -10.04 18.09 -10.75
N ILE A 276 -10.77 17.10 -11.29
CA ILE A 276 -12.02 16.60 -10.73
C ILE A 276 -11.77 15.21 -10.14
N ASN A 277 -12.26 15.00 -8.93
CA ASN A 277 -12.30 13.67 -8.29
C ASN A 277 -13.75 13.18 -8.33
N SER A 278 -14.05 12.33 -9.30
CA SER A 278 -15.40 11.76 -9.47
C SER A 278 -15.70 10.71 -8.40
N ARG A 279 -16.98 10.60 -7.99
CA ARG A 279 -17.49 9.51 -7.12
C ARG A 279 -17.24 8.14 -7.75
N ALA A 280 -17.48 8.01 -9.07
CA ALA A 280 -17.22 6.77 -9.80
C ALA A 280 -15.76 6.34 -9.79
N GLY A 281 -14.80 7.27 -9.79
CA GLY A 281 -13.39 6.94 -9.75
C GLY A 281 -13.03 6.07 -8.55
N LEU A 282 -13.31 6.54 -7.32
CA LEU A 282 -12.95 5.78 -6.12
C LEU A 282 -13.77 4.49 -5.97
N PHE A 283 -15.05 4.51 -6.37
CA PHE A 283 -15.89 3.31 -6.46
C PHE A 283 -15.28 2.23 -7.36
N VAL A 284 -14.79 2.60 -8.55
CA VAL A 284 -14.11 1.67 -9.47
C VAL A 284 -12.82 1.12 -8.87
N TYR A 285 -12.03 1.97 -8.22
CA TYR A 285 -10.76 1.57 -7.61
C TYR A 285 -10.97 0.55 -6.48
N ILE A 286 -11.90 0.81 -5.55
CA ILE A 286 -12.22 -0.12 -4.46
C ILE A 286 -12.86 -1.40 -5.00
N ASN A 287 -13.73 -1.31 -6.02
CA ASN A 287 -14.28 -2.51 -6.67
C ASN A 287 -13.14 -3.39 -7.23
N ALA A 288 -12.17 -2.80 -7.94
CA ALA A 288 -11.01 -3.52 -8.46
C ALA A 288 -10.18 -4.20 -7.36
N MET A 289 -10.01 -3.56 -6.20
CA MET A 289 -9.28 -4.12 -5.07
C MET A 289 -9.93 -5.37 -4.48
N LEU A 290 -11.27 -5.51 -4.57
CA LEU A 290 -12.01 -6.52 -3.82
C LEU A 290 -12.74 -7.56 -4.69
N VAL A 291 -12.90 -7.33 -6.00
CA VAL A 291 -13.74 -8.17 -6.88
C VAL A 291 -13.28 -9.63 -7.04
N GLY A 292 -12.00 -9.88 -6.79
CA GLY A 292 -11.34 -11.20 -6.83
C GLY A 292 -10.56 -11.46 -5.55
N ARG A 293 -9.30 -11.92 -5.66
CA ARG A 293 -8.39 -11.94 -4.50
C ARG A 293 -8.20 -10.50 -3.98
N PRO A 294 -8.19 -10.26 -2.66
CA PRO A 294 -7.97 -8.91 -2.16
C PRO A 294 -6.60 -8.35 -2.60
N LEU A 295 -6.61 -7.19 -3.23
CA LEU A 295 -5.43 -6.46 -3.70
C LEU A 295 -5.23 -5.20 -2.86
N VAL A 296 -5.11 -5.38 -1.54
CA VAL A 296 -5.00 -4.28 -0.58
C VAL A 296 -3.56 -4.17 -0.09
N ASP A 297 -2.96 -3.01 -0.30
CA ASP A 297 -1.70 -2.61 0.32
C ASP A 297 -1.85 -1.19 0.86
N ASP A 298 -1.56 -1.00 2.15
CA ASP A 298 -1.82 0.27 2.81
C ASP A 298 -0.95 1.41 2.26
N SER A 299 0.28 1.11 1.84
CA SER A 299 1.18 2.11 1.27
C SER A 299 0.72 2.56 -0.12
N MET A 300 0.30 1.60 -0.96
CA MET A 300 -0.23 1.90 -2.29
C MET A 300 -1.58 2.61 -2.22
N LEU A 301 -2.48 2.15 -1.34
CA LEU A 301 -3.79 2.77 -1.14
C LEU A 301 -3.63 4.21 -0.63
N LEU A 302 -2.83 4.43 0.40
CA LEU A 302 -2.61 5.76 0.95
C LEU A 302 -1.90 6.68 -0.06
N ASN A 303 -0.94 6.18 -0.85
CA ASN A 303 -0.29 6.95 -1.91
C ASN A 303 -1.31 7.37 -2.99
N TYR A 304 -2.13 6.44 -3.46
CA TYR A 304 -3.18 6.72 -4.44
C TYR A 304 -4.18 7.76 -3.94
N LEU A 305 -4.67 7.60 -2.70
CA LEU A 305 -5.60 8.53 -2.07
C LEU A 305 -4.96 9.91 -1.84
N SER A 306 -3.71 9.97 -1.37
CA SER A 306 -2.99 11.22 -1.13
C SER A 306 -2.77 12.00 -2.42
N ASN A 307 -2.34 11.33 -3.49
CA ASN A 307 -2.15 11.94 -4.81
C ASN A 307 -3.48 12.40 -5.43
N ARG A 308 -4.57 11.67 -5.18
CA ARG A 308 -5.91 12.00 -5.69
C ARG A 308 -6.49 13.25 -5.02
N TYR A 309 -6.38 13.36 -3.69
CA TYR A 309 -7.01 14.43 -2.92
C TYR A 309 -6.07 15.59 -2.52
N GLY A 310 -4.77 15.52 -2.86
CA GLY A 310 -3.84 16.65 -2.71
C GLY A 310 -3.70 17.17 -1.27
N GLY A 311 -3.88 16.30 -0.27
CA GLY A 311 -3.83 16.66 1.16
C GLY A 311 -5.18 17.10 1.77
N HIS A 312 -6.29 17.09 1.01
CA HIS A 312 -7.63 17.31 1.56
C HIS A 312 -8.18 16.04 2.25
N TYR A 313 -7.70 15.76 3.46
CA TYR A 313 -8.01 14.52 4.19
C TYR A 313 -9.49 14.35 4.56
N GLU A 314 -10.22 15.45 4.83
CA GLU A 314 -11.65 15.37 5.15
C GLU A 314 -12.47 14.77 3.99
N VAL A 315 -12.21 15.27 2.78
CA VAL A 315 -12.86 14.79 1.55
C VAL A 315 -12.41 13.36 1.22
N LEU A 316 -11.13 13.06 1.43
CA LEU A 316 -10.59 11.71 1.23
C LEU A 316 -11.33 10.68 2.09
N ILE A 317 -11.52 10.97 3.39
CA ILE A 317 -12.21 10.08 4.32
C ILE A 317 -13.68 9.93 3.93
N GLU A 318 -14.37 11.04 3.68
CA GLU A 318 -15.78 11.04 3.26
C GLU A 318 -15.99 10.19 2.00
N GLU A 319 -15.23 10.46 0.95
CA GLU A 319 -15.35 9.74 -0.33
C GLU A 319 -14.96 8.26 -0.21
N THR A 320 -13.97 7.91 0.62
CA THR A 320 -13.55 6.51 0.83
C THR A 320 -14.64 5.70 1.53
N ILE A 321 -15.28 6.28 2.55
CA ILE A 321 -16.40 5.64 3.24
C ILE A 321 -17.57 5.47 2.26
N THR A 322 -17.97 6.55 1.56
CA THR A 322 -19.07 6.48 0.59
C THR A 322 -18.80 5.46 -0.50
N ALA A 323 -17.60 5.42 -1.08
CA ALA A 323 -17.25 4.47 -2.12
C ALA A 323 -17.28 3.01 -1.64
N ALA A 324 -16.88 2.72 -0.40
CA ALA A 324 -16.95 1.37 0.16
C ALA A 324 -18.41 0.90 0.37
N PHE A 325 -19.29 1.78 0.85
CA PHE A 325 -20.73 1.49 0.90
C PHE A 325 -21.35 1.33 -0.50
N ASP A 326 -20.93 2.13 -1.48
CA ASP A 326 -21.39 2.00 -2.86
C ASP A 326 -20.97 0.64 -3.47
N VAL A 327 -19.75 0.15 -3.18
CA VAL A 327 -19.31 -1.19 -3.61
C VAL A 327 -20.20 -2.28 -3.02
N LEU A 328 -20.54 -2.18 -1.73
CA LEU A 328 -21.42 -3.14 -1.05
C LEU A 328 -22.87 -3.09 -1.59
N SER A 329 -23.38 -1.89 -1.84
CA SER A 329 -24.69 -1.66 -2.47
C SER A 329 -24.76 -2.28 -3.86
N ASN A 330 -23.77 -2.00 -4.71
CA ASN A 330 -23.64 -2.60 -6.04
C ASN A 330 -23.58 -4.13 -6.00
N ALA A 331 -22.86 -4.70 -5.03
CA ALA A 331 -22.78 -6.15 -4.84
C ALA A 331 -24.15 -6.77 -4.50
N SER A 332 -24.94 -6.09 -3.66
CA SER A 332 -26.31 -6.50 -3.36
C SER A 332 -27.22 -6.43 -4.58
N TYR A 333 -27.14 -5.35 -5.38
CA TYR A 333 -27.94 -5.22 -6.60
C TYR A 333 -27.57 -6.26 -7.67
N ARG A 334 -26.30 -6.65 -7.74
CA ARG A 334 -25.82 -7.70 -8.63
C ARG A 334 -26.05 -9.12 -8.11
N SER A 335 -26.61 -9.27 -6.91
CA SER A 335 -26.80 -10.58 -6.26
C SER A 335 -25.49 -11.37 -6.17
N GLU A 336 -24.38 -10.70 -5.82
CA GLU A 336 -23.09 -11.36 -5.61
C GLU A 336 -23.18 -12.40 -4.47
N SER A 337 -22.30 -13.40 -4.50
CA SER A 337 -22.30 -14.46 -3.49
C SER A 337 -22.13 -13.92 -2.06
N ASN A 338 -22.67 -14.65 -1.07
CA ASN A 338 -22.49 -14.34 0.37
C ASN A 338 -21.01 -14.19 0.77
N ARG A 339 -20.10 -14.91 0.08
CA ARG A 339 -18.65 -14.81 0.32
C ARG A 339 -18.07 -13.48 -0.17
N SER A 340 -18.55 -12.95 -1.29
CA SER A 340 -18.17 -11.62 -1.78
C SER A 340 -18.74 -10.53 -0.86
N MET A 341 -20.02 -10.67 -0.48
CA MET A 341 -20.68 -9.76 0.46
C MET A 341 -19.94 -9.68 1.80
N PHE A 342 -19.54 -10.83 2.35
CA PHE A 342 -18.75 -10.92 3.56
C PHE A 342 -17.42 -10.16 3.46
N LEU A 343 -16.67 -10.34 2.36
CA LEU A 343 -15.40 -9.65 2.15
C LEU A 343 -15.57 -8.13 2.06
N PHE A 344 -16.58 -7.65 1.32
CA PHE A 344 -16.86 -6.22 1.20
C PHE A 344 -17.27 -5.60 2.53
N ARG A 345 -18.11 -6.31 3.30
CA ARG A 345 -18.49 -5.92 4.67
C ARG A 345 -17.27 -5.90 5.60
N SER A 346 -16.39 -6.89 5.53
CA SER A 346 -15.17 -6.95 6.33
C SER A 346 -14.18 -5.84 5.97
N PHE A 347 -14.05 -5.47 4.69
CA PHE A 347 -13.27 -4.30 4.29
C PHE A 347 -13.83 -3.01 4.91
N LEU A 348 -15.15 -2.83 4.85
CA LEU A 348 -15.82 -1.65 5.42
C LEU A 348 -15.69 -1.59 6.96
N VAL A 349 -15.93 -2.69 7.67
CA VAL A 349 -16.03 -2.71 9.14
C VAL A 349 -14.68 -2.97 9.81
N ASN A 350 -13.88 -3.91 9.31
CA ASN A 350 -12.60 -4.28 9.92
C ASN A 350 -11.41 -3.48 9.37
N LYS A 351 -11.35 -3.22 8.06
CA LYS A 351 -10.18 -2.58 7.44
C LYS A 351 -10.20 -1.05 7.55
N LEU A 352 -11.29 -0.40 7.15
CA LEU A 352 -11.34 1.06 7.06
C LEU A 352 -11.16 1.80 8.41
N PRO A 353 -11.84 1.40 9.52
CA PRO A 353 -11.66 2.09 10.80
C PRO A 353 -10.21 2.02 11.31
N ALA A 354 -9.59 0.84 11.23
CA ALA A 354 -8.18 0.67 11.60
C ALA A 354 -7.24 1.49 10.71
N PHE A 355 -7.51 1.54 9.40
CA PHE A 355 -6.75 2.34 8.44
C PHE A 355 -6.82 3.84 8.75
N PHE A 356 -8.01 4.38 9.03
CA PHE A 356 -8.17 5.79 9.41
C PHE A 356 -7.56 6.11 10.76
N ALA A 357 -7.65 5.21 11.74
CA ALA A 357 -7.01 5.41 13.05
C ALA A 357 -5.49 5.52 12.92
N ALA A 358 -4.86 4.65 12.11
CA ALA A 358 -3.43 4.71 11.82
C ALA A 358 -3.04 6.01 11.08
N MET A 359 -3.85 6.43 10.11
CA MET A 359 -3.63 7.68 9.37
C MET A 359 -3.72 8.92 10.29
N LEU A 360 -4.68 8.94 11.23
CA LEU A 360 -4.82 10.02 12.21
C LEU A 360 -3.68 10.04 13.22
N ALA A 361 -3.21 8.87 13.68
CA ALA A 361 -2.14 8.76 14.66
C ALA A 361 -0.83 9.40 14.16
N ALA A 362 -0.58 9.40 12.85
CA ALA A 362 0.60 10.01 12.25
C ALA A 362 0.34 11.39 11.64
N SER A 363 -0.90 11.88 11.67
CA SER A 363 -1.26 13.21 11.19
C SER A 363 -0.90 14.26 12.23
N MET A 364 -0.26 15.34 11.80
CA MET A 364 -0.05 16.53 12.64
C MET A 364 -1.32 17.39 12.77
N VAL A 365 -2.39 17.02 12.06
CA VAL A 365 -3.67 17.77 11.98
C VAL A 365 -4.79 16.95 12.62
N THR A 366 -5.58 17.59 13.48
CA THR A 366 -6.82 17.04 14.03
C THR A 366 -7.92 17.08 12.96
N LEU A 367 -8.47 15.91 12.57
CA LEU A 367 -9.54 15.81 11.59
C LEU A 367 -10.90 15.59 12.28
N PRO A 368 -11.99 16.26 11.82
CA PRO A 368 -13.32 16.12 12.39
C PRO A 368 -14.03 14.84 11.90
N MET A 369 -13.59 13.67 12.37
CA MET A 369 -14.08 12.35 11.95
C MET A 369 -15.61 12.21 12.00
N GLU A 370 -16.24 12.74 13.04
CA GLU A 370 -17.69 12.68 13.21
C GLU A 370 -18.46 13.38 12.09
N LEU A 371 -17.94 14.54 11.62
CA LEU A 371 -18.54 15.26 10.48
C LEU A 371 -18.33 14.50 9.17
N CYS A 372 -17.11 14.00 8.94
CA CYS A 372 -16.80 13.20 7.75
C CYS A 372 -17.70 11.96 7.63
N ILE A 373 -17.87 11.22 8.74
CA ILE A 373 -18.76 10.05 8.80
C ILE A 373 -20.22 10.47 8.58
N SER A 374 -20.68 11.54 9.23
CA SER A 374 -22.04 12.05 9.06
C SER A 374 -22.35 12.43 7.60
N HIS A 375 -21.41 13.10 6.92
CA HIS A 375 -21.58 13.47 5.52
C HIS A 375 -21.58 12.23 4.61
N ALA A 376 -20.69 11.27 4.85
CA ALA A 376 -20.62 10.03 4.08
C ALA A 376 -21.92 9.21 4.19
N LEU A 377 -22.44 9.05 5.42
CA LEU A 377 -23.71 8.35 5.66
C LEU A 377 -24.92 9.08 5.06
N GLY A 378 -24.89 10.41 5.00
CA GLY A 378 -25.95 11.21 4.38
C GLY A 378 -26.07 11.04 2.86
N ARG A 379 -25.03 10.50 2.19
CA ARG A 379 -25.02 10.24 0.74
C ARG A 379 -25.49 8.83 0.35
N LEU A 380 -25.79 7.98 1.33
CA LEU A 380 -26.21 6.59 1.12
C LEU A 380 -27.68 6.51 0.69
N ASP A 381 -28.00 5.54 -0.17
CA ASP A 381 -29.38 5.26 -0.58
C ASP A 381 -30.16 4.66 0.60
N PRO A 382 -31.20 5.36 1.13
CA PRO A 382 -32.00 4.85 2.24
C PRO A 382 -32.75 3.55 1.93
N ASN A 383 -32.97 3.22 0.65
CA ASN A 383 -33.62 1.97 0.26
C ASN A 383 -32.67 0.77 0.39
N THR A 384 -31.37 0.97 0.16
CA THR A 384 -30.37 -0.10 0.32
C THR A 384 -29.96 -0.26 1.77
N PHE A 385 -29.79 0.86 2.49
CA PHE A 385 -29.35 0.89 3.89
C PHE A 385 -30.42 1.54 4.78
N PRO A 386 -31.57 0.87 4.98
CA PRO A 386 -32.66 1.42 5.76
C PRO A 386 -32.24 1.62 7.21
N SER A 387 -32.80 2.66 7.85
CA SER A 387 -32.80 2.74 9.31
C SER A 387 -33.65 1.61 9.91
N PHE A 388 -33.36 1.23 11.14
CA PHE A 388 -34.10 0.20 11.88
C PHE A 388 -35.59 0.53 11.97
N SER A 389 -35.94 1.78 12.24
CA SER A 389 -37.34 2.25 12.22
C SER A 389 -38.04 2.04 10.85
N GLN A 390 -37.30 2.13 9.74
CA GLN A 390 -37.81 1.88 8.39
C GLN A 390 -37.89 0.39 8.05
N MET A 391 -37.09 -0.46 8.70
CA MET A 391 -37.06 -1.91 8.46
C MET A 391 -38.41 -2.57 8.79
N PHE A 392 -39.08 -2.15 9.87
CA PHE A 392 -40.43 -2.62 10.22
C PHE A 392 -41.50 -2.23 9.21
N THR A 393 -41.29 -1.13 8.47
CA THR A 393 -42.22 -0.67 7.44
C THR A 393 -42.02 -1.32 6.08
N MET A 394 -40.81 -1.82 5.80
CA MET A 394 -40.39 -2.27 4.46
C MET A 394 -40.55 -3.78 4.20
N GLN A 395 -40.89 -4.60 5.21
CA GLN A 395 -41.04 -6.07 5.10
C GLN A 395 -39.87 -6.79 4.36
N SER A 396 -38.72 -6.14 4.23
CA SER A 396 -37.53 -6.67 3.58
C SER A 396 -36.40 -6.77 4.60
N ASN A 397 -36.06 -7.99 4.98
CA ASN A 397 -34.79 -8.26 5.65
C ASN A 397 -33.69 -8.09 4.61
N THR A 398 -33.14 -6.88 4.49
CA THR A 398 -31.93 -6.68 3.69
C THR A 398 -30.76 -7.21 4.51
N ALA A 399 -29.88 -8.02 3.91
CA ALA A 399 -28.65 -8.50 4.55
C ALA A 399 -27.68 -7.37 4.98
N LEU A 400 -28.06 -6.11 4.70
CA LEU A 400 -27.29 -4.89 4.88
C LEU A 400 -27.83 -3.98 6.00
N SER A 401 -28.90 -4.36 6.70
CA SER A 401 -29.52 -3.55 7.76
C SER A 401 -28.55 -3.15 8.86
N ASP A 402 -27.68 -4.08 9.26
CA ASP A 402 -26.84 -3.91 10.44
C ASP A 402 -25.48 -3.26 10.11
N VAL A 403 -25.16 -3.11 8.82
CA VAL A 403 -23.83 -2.69 8.36
C VAL A 403 -23.49 -1.27 8.83
N ARG A 404 -24.47 -0.36 8.87
CA ARG A 404 -24.27 1.01 9.39
C ARG A 404 -23.91 0.97 10.88
N GLN A 405 -24.58 0.13 11.66
CA GLN A 405 -24.33 -0.03 13.08
C GLN A 405 -22.96 -0.64 13.34
N GLU A 406 -22.61 -1.74 12.66
CA GLU A 406 -21.31 -2.40 12.79
C GLU A 406 -20.15 -1.47 12.43
N PHE A 407 -20.28 -0.72 11.35
CA PHE A 407 -19.27 0.27 10.95
C PHE A 407 -19.06 1.34 12.03
N LEU A 408 -20.14 1.86 12.61
CA LEU A 408 -20.06 2.86 13.68
C LEU A 408 -19.49 2.29 14.98
N PHE A 409 -19.81 1.04 15.31
CA PHE A 409 -19.23 0.35 16.47
C PHE A 409 -17.73 0.15 16.31
N ALA A 410 -17.28 -0.29 15.12
CA ALA A 410 -15.86 -0.41 14.82
C ALA A 410 -15.17 0.97 14.87
N CYS A 411 -15.79 2.04 14.35
CA CYS A 411 -15.26 3.40 14.47
C CYS A 411 -15.10 3.85 15.92
N ALA A 412 -16.07 3.54 16.79
CA ALA A 412 -15.99 3.86 18.22
C ALA A 412 -14.90 3.04 18.93
N SER A 413 -14.78 1.74 18.62
CA SER A 413 -13.72 0.86 19.14
C SER A 413 -12.32 1.41 18.81
N HIS A 414 -12.13 1.90 17.58
CA HIS A 414 -10.89 2.54 17.13
C HIS A 414 -10.73 4.00 17.56
N LYS A 415 -11.61 4.51 18.46
CA LYS A 415 -11.59 5.88 19.00
C LYS A 415 -11.67 6.98 17.93
N LEU A 416 -12.26 6.68 16.78
CA LEU A 416 -12.53 7.67 15.72
C LEU A 416 -13.70 8.59 16.08
N ILE A 417 -14.67 8.05 16.82
CA ILE A 417 -15.83 8.77 17.33
C ILE A 417 -16.10 8.36 18.79
N PRO A 418 -16.71 9.23 19.61
CA PRO A 418 -17.18 8.83 20.93
C PRO A 418 -18.41 7.92 20.82
N GLU A 419 -18.59 7.01 21.78
CA GLU A 419 -19.75 6.09 21.81
C GLU A 419 -21.09 6.82 21.82
N SER A 420 -21.16 7.97 22.49
CA SER A 420 -22.35 8.84 22.52
C SER A 420 -22.77 9.36 21.14
N SER A 421 -21.86 9.37 20.17
CA SER A 421 -22.14 9.83 18.81
C SER A 421 -22.84 8.77 17.95
N ILE A 422 -22.87 7.50 18.37
CA ILE A 422 -23.47 6.42 17.58
C ILE A 422 -24.98 6.63 17.41
N GLU A 423 -25.72 6.86 18.50
CA GLU A 423 -27.17 7.10 18.47
C GLU A 423 -27.53 8.30 17.59
N ARG A 424 -26.73 9.38 17.67
CA ARG A 424 -26.92 10.60 16.87
C ARG A 424 -26.65 10.38 15.37
N LEU A 425 -25.65 9.56 15.02
CA LEU A 425 -25.29 9.26 13.63
C LEU A 425 -26.22 8.22 12.97
N LEU A 426 -26.77 7.30 13.76
CA LEU A 426 -27.82 6.39 13.31
C LEU A 426 -29.17 7.11 13.19
N GLY A 427 -29.45 8.04 14.10
CA GLY A 427 -30.75 8.69 14.25
C GLY A 427 -31.73 7.88 15.10
N GLU A 428 -31.27 6.80 15.74
CA GLU A 428 -32.05 5.85 16.53
C GLU A 428 -31.16 5.08 17.52
N ASN A 429 -31.78 4.39 18.48
CA ASN A 429 -31.07 3.57 19.46
C ASN A 429 -30.50 2.31 18.79
N PRO A 430 -29.20 2.00 19.01
CA PRO A 430 -28.61 0.79 18.48
C PRO A 430 -29.28 -0.46 19.08
N MET A 431 -29.43 -1.51 18.27
CA MET A 431 -30.03 -2.77 18.72
C MET A 431 -29.09 -3.62 19.57
N GLN A 432 -27.79 -3.48 19.33
CA GLN A 432 -26.74 -4.22 20.01
C GLN A 432 -25.97 -3.27 20.92
N THR A 433 -25.40 -3.82 22.00
CA THR A 433 -24.43 -3.06 22.80
C THR A 433 -23.05 -3.15 22.15
N LEU A 434 -22.20 -2.15 22.41
CA LEU A 434 -20.81 -2.21 21.98
C LEU A 434 -20.14 -3.48 22.55
N PRO A 435 -19.32 -4.22 21.78
CA PRO A 435 -18.58 -5.36 22.31
C PRO A 435 -17.73 -4.97 23.53
N VAL A 436 -17.76 -5.80 24.59
CA VAL A 436 -17.25 -5.47 25.93
C VAL A 436 -15.71 -5.42 26.02
N GLY A 437 -14.98 -5.68 24.92
CA GLY A 437 -13.52 -5.87 24.91
C GLY A 437 -12.67 -4.69 24.43
N GLY A 438 -13.25 -3.63 23.85
CA GLY A 438 -12.49 -2.55 23.23
C GLY A 438 -11.60 -3.00 22.05
N PRO A 439 -10.69 -2.12 21.56
CA PRO A 439 -9.78 -2.46 20.47
C PRO A 439 -8.68 -3.38 20.98
N TYR A 440 -8.42 -4.48 20.28
CA TYR A 440 -7.28 -5.34 20.59
C TYR A 440 -5.95 -4.68 20.26
N ASN A 441 -4.96 -4.91 21.11
CA ASN A 441 -3.56 -4.56 20.84
C ASN A 441 -2.81 -5.79 20.32
N LYS A 442 -2.07 -5.61 19.22
CA LYS A 442 -1.30 -6.67 18.57
C LYS A 442 -0.27 -7.30 19.51
N ASP A 443 0.52 -6.51 20.20
CA ASP A 443 1.64 -6.99 21.01
C ASP A 443 1.14 -7.76 22.23
N ASP A 444 0.03 -7.31 22.82
CA ASP A 444 -0.66 -8.04 23.88
C ASP A 444 -1.18 -9.41 23.40
N LEU A 445 -1.75 -9.46 22.19
CA LEU A 445 -2.20 -10.73 21.60
C LEU A 445 -1.03 -11.67 21.29
N VAL A 446 0.11 -11.15 20.80
CA VAL A 446 1.34 -11.94 20.58
C VAL A 446 1.79 -12.56 21.91
N ASN A 447 1.82 -11.78 22.98
CA ASN A 447 2.17 -12.27 24.32
C ASN A 447 1.19 -13.33 24.82
N GLN A 448 -0.11 -13.15 24.60
CA GLN A 448 -1.13 -14.15 24.97
C GLN A 448 -0.97 -15.47 24.20
N ILE A 449 -0.67 -15.42 22.90
CA ILE A 449 -0.45 -16.62 22.08
C ILE A 449 0.83 -17.33 22.50
N ASN A 450 1.92 -16.59 22.76
CA ASN A 450 3.17 -17.18 23.22
C ASN A 450 3.03 -17.83 24.62
N ALA A 451 2.16 -17.30 25.47
CA ALA A 451 1.86 -17.88 26.78
C ALA A 451 0.91 -19.08 26.70
N ASN A 452 -0.07 -19.04 25.79
CA ASN A 452 -1.02 -20.13 25.55
C ASN A 452 -1.24 -20.34 24.04
N PRO A 453 -0.55 -21.32 23.42
CA PRO A 453 -0.67 -21.59 21.99
C PRO A 453 -2.09 -21.88 21.49
N GLU A 454 -2.96 -22.46 22.32
CA GLU A 454 -4.36 -22.76 21.96
C GLU A 454 -5.19 -21.48 21.72
N ARG A 455 -4.77 -20.35 22.29
CA ARG A 455 -5.43 -19.05 22.08
C ARG A 455 -5.42 -18.65 20.60
N ALA A 456 -4.42 -19.10 19.83
CA ALA A 456 -4.33 -18.80 18.40
C ALA A 456 -5.55 -19.31 17.62
N GLU A 457 -6.04 -20.51 17.90
CA GLU A 457 -7.20 -21.10 17.19
C GLU A 457 -8.49 -20.31 17.48
N HIS A 458 -8.70 -19.90 18.73
CA HIS A 458 -9.83 -19.05 19.09
C HIS A 458 -9.78 -17.70 18.36
N LEU A 459 -8.61 -17.06 18.36
CA LEU A 459 -8.41 -15.77 17.69
C LEU A 459 -8.61 -15.89 16.17
N ILE A 460 -8.18 -16.99 15.55
CA ILE A 460 -8.45 -17.27 14.13
C ILE A 460 -9.96 -17.31 13.85
N GLY A 461 -10.76 -17.86 14.77
CA GLY A 461 -12.21 -17.81 14.67
C GLY A 461 -12.79 -16.39 14.77
N GLU A 462 -12.20 -15.54 15.60
CA GLU A 462 -12.58 -14.13 15.74
C GLU A 462 -12.21 -13.27 14.52
N ILE A 463 -11.31 -13.70 13.63
CA ILE A 463 -10.96 -12.95 12.40
C ILE A 463 -12.21 -12.69 11.53
N GLU A 464 -13.17 -13.61 11.58
CA GLU A 464 -14.40 -13.54 10.80
C GLU A 464 -15.48 -12.65 11.45
N SER A 465 -15.22 -12.11 12.65
CA SER A 465 -16.14 -11.19 13.33
C SER A 465 -16.14 -9.79 12.69
N MET A 466 -17.26 -9.09 12.82
CA MET A 466 -17.45 -7.72 12.30
C MET A 466 -17.31 -6.68 13.42
N GLU A 467 -16.26 -6.80 14.23
CA GLU A 467 -16.06 -6.00 15.45
C GLU A 467 -14.96 -4.92 15.32
N GLY A 468 -14.29 -4.83 14.17
CA GLY A 468 -13.17 -3.92 13.95
C GLY A 468 -11.81 -4.48 14.39
N ASN A 469 -11.76 -5.65 15.04
CA ASN A 469 -10.56 -6.18 15.67
C ASN A 469 -9.69 -7.09 14.79
N ALA A 470 -10.18 -7.50 13.62
CA ALA A 470 -9.47 -8.47 12.76
C ALA A 470 -8.05 -8.04 12.39
N GLY A 471 -7.78 -6.74 12.21
CA GLY A 471 -6.44 -6.25 11.86
C GLY A 471 -5.38 -6.53 12.93
N ALA A 472 -5.72 -6.36 14.21
CA ALA A 472 -4.81 -6.67 15.33
C ALA A 472 -4.57 -8.18 15.45
N ILE A 473 -5.63 -8.98 15.29
CA ILE A 473 -5.56 -10.44 15.34
C ILE A 473 -4.67 -10.98 14.21
N VAL A 474 -4.93 -10.57 12.97
CA VAL A 474 -4.11 -10.96 11.81
C VAL A 474 -2.66 -10.53 12.01
N GLY A 475 -2.44 -9.33 12.53
CA GLY A 475 -1.10 -8.84 12.86
C GLY A 475 -0.36 -9.74 13.84
N ALA A 476 -1.03 -10.21 14.89
CA ALA A 476 -0.45 -11.07 15.92
C ALA A 476 -0.20 -12.49 15.40
N ILE A 477 -1.18 -13.10 14.72
CA ILE A 477 -1.06 -14.47 14.17
C ILE A 477 0.09 -14.55 13.17
N ILE A 478 0.19 -13.61 12.23
CA ILE A 478 1.25 -13.62 11.21
C ILE A 478 2.63 -13.38 11.83
N GLU A 479 2.75 -12.54 12.86
CA GLU A 479 4.01 -12.37 13.59
C GLU A 479 4.43 -13.64 14.34
N VAL A 480 3.51 -14.28 15.05
CA VAL A 480 3.77 -15.56 15.72
C VAL A 480 4.18 -16.62 14.71
N MET A 481 3.46 -16.75 13.58
CA MET A 481 3.85 -17.67 12.50
C MET A 481 5.27 -17.39 11.99
N HIS A 482 5.64 -16.12 11.81
CA HIS A 482 6.99 -15.75 11.38
C HIS A 482 8.05 -16.15 12.42
N ASN A 483 7.78 -15.91 13.70
CA ASN A 483 8.67 -16.29 14.80
C ASN A 483 8.84 -17.80 14.89
N LEU A 484 7.76 -18.58 14.78
CA LEU A 484 7.79 -20.04 14.77
C LEU A 484 8.60 -20.58 13.59
N CYS A 485 8.44 -20.01 12.39
CA CYS A 485 9.25 -20.37 11.21
C CYS A 485 10.74 -20.11 11.45
N ASN A 486 11.10 -18.96 12.02
CA ASN A 486 12.49 -18.60 12.31
C ASN A 486 13.13 -19.48 13.38
N GLN A 487 12.34 -19.89 14.38
CA GLN A 487 12.77 -20.79 15.46
C GLN A 487 12.74 -22.27 15.04
N LYS A 488 12.15 -22.58 13.88
CA LYS A 488 11.84 -23.95 13.43
C LYS A 488 11.02 -24.74 14.45
N GLU A 489 10.11 -24.06 15.15
CA GLU A 489 9.08 -24.71 15.95
C GLU A 489 7.92 -25.02 15.00
N THR A 490 7.75 -26.31 14.69
CA THR A 490 6.87 -26.79 13.63
C THR A 490 5.55 -27.35 14.17
N MET A 491 5.52 -27.78 15.43
CA MET A 491 4.33 -28.35 16.08
C MET A 491 3.24 -27.31 16.37
N THR A 492 3.58 -26.18 16.97
CA THR A 492 2.63 -25.08 17.19
C THR A 492 2.23 -24.45 15.86
N LEU A 493 3.20 -24.33 14.94
CA LEU A 493 2.97 -23.80 13.60
C LEU A 493 1.96 -24.65 12.82
N LYS A 494 2.05 -25.99 12.91
CA LYS A 494 1.10 -26.94 12.33
C LYS A 494 -0.34 -26.64 12.75
N ASN A 495 -0.59 -26.42 14.04
CA ASN A 495 -1.94 -26.17 14.56
C ASN A 495 -2.55 -24.88 13.98
N ILE A 496 -1.75 -23.81 13.91
CA ILE A 496 -2.15 -22.55 13.27
C ILE A 496 -2.45 -22.77 11.78
N CYS A 497 -1.56 -23.49 11.07
CA CYS A 497 -1.73 -23.77 9.64
C CYS A 497 -2.97 -24.60 9.35
N ASN A 498 -3.24 -25.62 10.16
CA ASN A 498 -4.44 -26.44 10.06
C ASN A 498 -5.71 -25.61 10.27
N SER A 499 -5.76 -24.80 11.33
CA SER A 499 -6.92 -23.94 11.62
C SER A 499 -7.22 -22.95 10.48
N LEU A 500 -6.19 -22.30 9.94
CA LEU A 500 -6.33 -21.36 8.82
C LEU A 500 -6.77 -22.04 7.52
N SER A 501 -6.16 -23.19 7.18
CA SER A 501 -6.45 -23.93 5.94
C SER A 501 -7.91 -24.40 5.83
N ARG A 502 -8.59 -24.58 6.97
CA ARG A 502 -10.01 -24.98 7.08
C ARG A 502 -10.98 -23.81 7.04
N ARG A 503 -10.49 -22.56 7.09
CA ARG A 503 -11.31 -21.33 7.15
C ARG A 503 -11.00 -20.39 5.97
N PRO A 504 -11.61 -20.63 4.79
CA PRO A 504 -11.31 -19.82 3.61
C PRO A 504 -11.73 -18.35 3.73
N GLN A 505 -12.72 -18.03 4.58
CA GLN A 505 -13.14 -16.65 4.83
C GLN A 505 -12.12 -15.88 5.67
N ALA A 506 -11.58 -16.49 6.73
CA ALA A 506 -10.45 -15.92 7.48
C ALA A 506 -9.25 -15.61 6.57
N MET A 507 -8.91 -16.49 5.62
CA MET A 507 -7.86 -16.23 4.63
C MET A 507 -8.13 -14.98 3.79
N ASP A 508 -9.39 -14.74 3.40
CA ASP A 508 -9.77 -13.55 2.63
C ASP A 508 -9.57 -12.26 3.46
N VAL A 509 -9.93 -12.31 4.75
CA VAL A 509 -9.73 -11.18 5.67
C VAL A 509 -8.25 -10.93 5.93
N ILE A 510 -7.43 -11.97 6.06
CA ILE A 510 -5.96 -11.84 6.19
C ILE A 510 -5.39 -11.00 5.05
N LEU A 511 -5.83 -11.23 3.80
CA LEU A 511 -5.35 -10.49 2.64
C LEU A 511 -5.83 -9.03 2.57
N LEU A 512 -6.75 -8.59 3.43
CA LEU A 512 -7.05 -7.16 3.61
C LEU A 512 -5.96 -6.43 4.41
N PHE A 513 -5.18 -7.15 5.22
CA PHE A 513 -4.19 -6.58 6.14
C PHE A 513 -2.74 -6.97 5.83
N ARG A 514 -2.51 -8.08 5.15
CA ARG A 514 -1.18 -8.62 4.83
C ARG A 514 -1.12 -9.08 3.39
N SER A 515 0.01 -8.82 2.73
CA SER A 515 0.27 -9.32 1.37
C SER A 515 0.49 -10.84 1.38
N THR A 516 0.25 -11.49 0.24
CA THR A 516 0.53 -12.93 0.05
C THR A 516 1.99 -13.26 0.35
N LYS A 517 2.91 -12.38 -0.01
CA LYS A 517 4.34 -12.50 0.27
C LYS A 517 4.63 -12.51 1.77
N GLN A 518 4.06 -11.60 2.55
CA GLN A 518 4.26 -11.52 4.00
C GLN A 518 3.78 -12.78 4.73
N VAL A 519 2.70 -13.39 4.25
CA VAL A 519 2.14 -14.61 4.84
C VAL A 519 2.93 -15.86 4.43
N LEU A 520 3.23 -16.00 3.13
CA LEU A 520 3.70 -17.26 2.55
C LEU A 520 5.21 -17.38 2.48
N GLN A 521 5.96 -16.29 2.32
CA GLN A 521 7.42 -16.35 2.15
C GLN A 521 8.13 -17.07 3.32
N PRO A 522 7.79 -16.84 4.61
CA PRO A 522 8.41 -17.56 5.73
C PRO A 522 8.10 -19.07 5.69
N LEU A 523 6.86 -19.45 5.39
CA LEU A 523 6.43 -20.85 5.29
C LEU A 523 7.14 -21.56 4.13
N CYS A 524 7.20 -20.92 2.96
CA CYS A 524 7.89 -21.47 1.81
C CYS A 524 9.40 -21.63 2.09
N SER A 525 10.02 -20.67 2.77
CA SER A 525 11.44 -20.75 3.13
C SER A 525 11.72 -21.89 4.12
N LEU A 526 10.80 -22.13 5.08
CA LEU A 526 10.87 -23.24 6.01
C LEU A 526 10.71 -24.59 5.28
N LEU A 527 9.75 -24.70 4.37
CA LEU A 527 9.52 -25.90 3.55
C LEU A 527 10.70 -26.20 2.61
N ASP A 528 11.32 -25.18 2.02
CA ASP A 528 12.50 -25.34 1.16
C ASP A 528 13.74 -25.75 1.97
N ALA A 529 13.92 -25.20 3.17
CA ALA A 529 15.05 -25.48 4.05
C ALA A 529 14.77 -26.64 5.05
N TRP A 530 13.74 -27.44 4.79
CA TRP A 530 13.33 -28.52 5.69
C TRP A 530 14.45 -29.54 5.86
N HIS A 531 14.81 -29.81 7.11
CA HIS A 531 15.81 -30.80 7.46
C HIS A 531 15.20 -31.73 8.49
N TRP A 532 15.25 -33.03 8.23
CA TRP A 532 14.80 -34.06 9.16
C TRP A 532 15.99 -34.98 9.44
N ASP A 533 16.18 -35.32 10.71
CA ASP A 533 17.29 -36.15 11.17
C ASP A 533 16.81 -37.61 11.20
N GLU A 534 17.58 -38.51 10.58
CA GLU A 534 17.26 -39.96 10.51
C GLU A 534 17.28 -40.61 11.92
N ASP A 535 17.90 -39.95 12.90
CA ASP A 535 18.01 -40.41 14.29
C ASP A 535 16.82 -39.99 15.19
N GLN A 536 15.83 -39.26 14.67
CA GLN A 536 14.59 -38.96 15.42
C GLN A 536 13.68 -40.20 15.47
N GLY A 537 13.23 -40.58 16.66
CA GLY A 537 12.59 -41.89 16.88
C GLY A 537 11.25 -42.13 16.18
N GLU A 538 10.48 -41.10 15.82
CA GLU A 538 9.19 -41.23 15.14
C GLU A 538 9.14 -40.29 13.92
N SER A 539 8.96 -40.86 12.72
CA SER A 539 8.90 -40.11 11.45
C SER A 539 7.51 -39.57 11.15
N GLN A 540 6.45 -40.20 11.68
CA GLN A 540 5.06 -39.80 11.41
C GLN A 540 4.75 -38.33 11.77
N PRO A 541 5.14 -37.80 12.95
CA PRO A 541 4.92 -36.39 13.30
C PRO A 541 5.58 -35.43 12.29
N VAL A 542 6.77 -35.78 11.77
CA VAL A 542 7.48 -34.97 10.77
C VAL A 542 6.66 -34.82 9.49
N TYR A 543 6.02 -35.90 9.03
CA TYR A 543 5.12 -35.87 7.87
C TYR A 543 3.86 -35.03 8.13
N ASP A 544 3.30 -35.15 9.33
CA ASP A 544 2.09 -34.45 9.75
C ASP A 544 2.32 -32.94 9.83
N GLU A 545 3.38 -32.51 10.51
CA GLU A 545 3.79 -31.11 10.61
C GLU A 545 4.09 -30.50 9.24
N PHE A 546 4.89 -31.20 8.43
CA PHE A 546 5.23 -30.76 7.07
C PHE A 546 3.98 -30.66 6.18
N GLY A 547 3.12 -31.66 6.23
CA GLY A 547 1.89 -31.74 5.45
C GLY A 547 0.92 -30.60 5.75
N SER A 548 0.71 -30.28 7.02
CA SER A 548 -0.15 -29.17 7.45
C SER A 548 0.37 -27.80 7.00
N ILE A 549 1.68 -27.56 7.10
CA ILE A 549 2.30 -26.30 6.65
C ILE A 549 2.17 -26.18 5.12
N LEU A 550 2.48 -27.26 4.40
CA LEU A 550 2.32 -27.30 2.95
C LEU A 550 0.85 -27.11 2.54
N LEU A 551 -0.10 -27.70 3.26
CA LEU A 551 -1.53 -27.57 2.99
C LEU A 551 -1.99 -26.12 3.02
N LEU A 552 -1.52 -25.31 3.97
CA LEU A 552 -1.84 -23.89 4.02
C LEU A 552 -1.29 -23.15 2.78
N VAL A 553 -0.04 -23.44 2.39
CA VAL A 553 0.58 -22.84 1.19
C VAL A 553 -0.20 -23.21 -0.08
N LEU A 554 -0.59 -24.47 -0.21
CA LEU A 554 -1.44 -24.93 -1.32
C LEU A 554 -2.82 -24.26 -1.27
N ALA A 555 -3.45 -24.16 -0.09
CA ALA A 555 -4.75 -23.53 0.08
C ALA A 555 -4.73 -22.08 -0.42
N PHE A 556 -3.75 -21.26 -0.02
CA PHE A 556 -3.59 -19.90 -0.56
C PHE A 556 -3.36 -19.90 -2.07
N THR A 557 -2.50 -20.80 -2.56
CA THR A 557 -2.13 -20.86 -3.98
C THR A 557 -3.32 -21.18 -4.88
N TYR A 558 -4.07 -22.24 -4.56
CA TYR A 558 -5.25 -22.65 -5.33
C TYR A 558 -6.44 -21.71 -5.12
N ARG A 559 -6.62 -21.14 -3.92
CA ARG A 559 -7.71 -20.19 -3.66
C ARG A 559 -7.59 -18.92 -4.48
N TYR A 560 -6.39 -18.36 -4.60
CA TYR A 560 -6.15 -17.04 -5.19
C TYR A 560 -5.40 -17.06 -6.54
N GLY A 561 -5.17 -18.25 -7.10
CA GLY A 561 -4.44 -18.43 -8.36
C GLY A 561 -3.03 -17.84 -8.32
N LEU A 562 -2.30 -18.05 -7.22
CA LEU A 562 -0.99 -17.42 -6.99
C LEU A 562 0.08 -17.96 -7.94
N ARG A 563 0.98 -17.08 -8.36
CA ARG A 563 2.19 -17.43 -9.16
C ARG A 563 3.44 -17.37 -8.29
N ALA A 564 4.57 -17.86 -8.80
CA ALA A 564 5.86 -17.83 -8.11
C ALA A 564 6.23 -16.44 -7.53
N GLN A 565 5.98 -15.37 -8.30
CA GLN A 565 6.22 -13.98 -7.88
C GLN A 565 5.37 -13.54 -6.68
N ASP A 566 4.15 -14.08 -6.54
CA ASP A 566 3.22 -13.74 -5.46
C ASP A 566 3.65 -14.38 -4.12
N LEU A 567 4.44 -15.46 -4.18
CA LEU A 567 4.97 -16.19 -3.02
C LEU A 567 6.26 -15.56 -2.45
N GLY A 568 6.85 -14.59 -3.16
CA GLY A 568 8.14 -14.00 -2.77
C GLY A 568 9.36 -14.88 -3.03
N LEU A 569 9.23 -15.90 -3.90
CA LEU A 569 10.30 -16.84 -4.23
C LEU A 569 11.02 -16.41 -5.52
N GLY A 570 12.34 -16.31 -5.47
CA GLY A 570 13.18 -15.93 -6.61
C GLY A 570 14.18 -17.00 -7.08
N GLY A 571 14.28 -18.14 -6.38
CA GLY A 571 15.24 -19.19 -6.70
C GLY A 571 14.67 -20.29 -7.60
N SER A 572 15.42 -20.70 -8.62
CA SER A 572 15.06 -21.79 -9.54
C SER A 572 15.06 -23.19 -8.91
N ASN A 573 15.64 -23.35 -7.72
CA ASN A 573 15.74 -24.63 -7.00
C ASN A 573 14.82 -24.76 -5.78
N SER A 574 13.71 -24.02 -5.74
CA SER A 574 12.72 -24.11 -4.66
C SER A 574 11.87 -25.38 -4.80
N PHE A 575 11.77 -26.15 -3.72
CA PHE A 575 10.92 -27.33 -3.63
C PHE A 575 9.44 -26.95 -3.81
N VAL A 576 9.00 -25.85 -3.19
CA VAL A 576 7.61 -25.37 -3.33
C VAL A 576 7.28 -25.06 -4.78
N LEU A 577 8.20 -24.42 -5.51
CA LEU A 577 8.00 -24.15 -6.96
C LEU A 577 7.97 -25.44 -7.79
N GLN A 578 8.77 -26.45 -7.44
CA GLN A 578 8.74 -27.76 -8.11
C GLN A 578 7.39 -28.46 -7.91
N ILE A 579 6.84 -28.45 -6.69
CA ILE A 579 5.50 -29.00 -6.43
C ILE A 579 4.42 -28.26 -7.20
N LEU A 580 4.43 -26.93 -7.19
CA LEU A 580 3.39 -26.15 -7.86
C LEU A 580 3.43 -26.29 -9.38
N GLY A 581 4.63 -26.45 -9.97
CA GLY A 581 4.80 -26.60 -11.41
C GLY A 581 4.67 -28.04 -11.93
N SER A 582 5.17 -29.02 -11.18
CA SER A 582 5.32 -30.41 -11.66
C SER A 582 4.83 -31.48 -10.69
N GLY A 583 4.34 -31.11 -9.50
CA GLY A 583 3.92 -32.08 -8.47
C GLY A 583 2.74 -32.96 -8.88
N SER A 584 1.88 -32.50 -9.80
CA SER A 584 0.78 -33.29 -10.37
C SER A 584 1.16 -34.03 -11.67
N CYS A 585 2.44 -34.06 -12.06
CA CYS A 585 2.93 -34.77 -13.23
C CYS A 585 3.66 -36.05 -12.81
N SER A 586 3.32 -37.18 -13.42
CA SER A 586 4.08 -38.42 -13.20
C SER A 586 5.41 -38.38 -13.95
N GLN A 587 6.45 -38.95 -13.33
CA GLN A 587 7.79 -39.05 -13.91
C GLN A 587 8.01 -40.44 -14.51
N LYS A 588 8.88 -40.53 -15.53
CA LYS A 588 9.28 -41.83 -16.08
C LYS A 588 10.22 -42.53 -15.11
N LEU A 589 10.07 -43.84 -14.94
CA LEU A 589 10.93 -44.63 -14.04
C LEU A 589 12.43 -44.50 -14.40
N ASP A 590 12.75 -44.43 -15.69
CA ASP A 590 14.13 -44.26 -16.19
C ASP A 590 14.74 -42.88 -15.87
N SER A 591 13.91 -41.89 -15.53
CA SER A 591 14.36 -40.53 -15.17
C SER A 591 14.53 -40.33 -13.67
N LEU A 592 14.08 -41.27 -12.84
CA LEU A 592 14.24 -41.23 -11.39
C LEU A 592 15.65 -41.66 -11.00
N SER A 593 16.20 -41.05 -9.96
CA SER A 593 17.45 -41.51 -9.35
C SER A 593 17.29 -42.89 -8.71
N ASP A 594 18.40 -43.62 -8.50
CA ASP A 594 18.37 -44.92 -7.83
C ASP A 594 17.75 -44.86 -6.43
N LYS A 595 17.99 -43.76 -5.70
CA LYS A 595 17.38 -43.51 -4.38
C LYS A 595 15.85 -43.34 -4.51
N GLN A 596 15.40 -42.48 -5.42
CA GLN A 596 13.97 -42.25 -5.65
C GLN A 596 13.25 -43.50 -6.11
N ASN A 597 13.86 -44.31 -6.98
CA ASN A 597 13.31 -45.59 -7.42
C ASN A 597 13.15 -46.57 -6.26
N LYS A 598 14.16 -46.64 -5.37
CA LYS A 598 14.08 -47.46 -4.16
C LYS A 598 12.98 -46.99 -3.21
N ASN A 599 12.88 -45.67 -2.98
CA ASN A 599 11.87 -45.07 -2.12
C ASN A 599 10.45 -45.27 -2.68
N LEU A 600 10.26 -45.07 -3.98
CA LEU A 600 8.99 -45.34 -4.67
C LEU A 600 8.56 -46.81 -4.50
N GLY A 601 9.48 -47.76 -4.72
CA GLY A 601 9.20 -49.19 -4.52
C GLY A 601 8.85 -49.53 -3.07
N GLY A 602 9.53 -48.90 -2.11
CA GLY A 602 9.25 -49.02 -0.67
C GLY A 602 7.83 -48.56 -0.33
N TRP A 603 7.42 -47.38 -0.80
CA TRP A 603 6.07 -46.85 -0.60
C TRP A 603 4.99 -47.69 -1.28
N ILE A 604 5.22 -48.19 -2.50
CA ILE A 604 4.27 -49.10 -3.17
C ILE A 604 4.09 -50.39 -2.36
N THR A 605 5.19 -50.95 -1.84
CA THR A 605 5.13 -52.16 -1.01
C THR A 605 4.38 -51.91 0.29
N ALA A 606 4.65 -50.80 0.96
CA ALA A 606 4.01 -50.43 2.22
C ALA A 606 2.50 -50.19 2.06
N LEU A 607 2.07 -49.49 1.00
CA LEU A 607 0.67 -49.13 0.81
C LEU A 607 -0.19 -50.27 0.26
N PHE A 608 0.34 -51.10 -0.64
CA PHE A 608 -0.48 -52.05 -1.42
C PHE A 608 -0.13 -53.53 -1.20
N ILE A 609 0.97 -53.84 -0.51
CA ILE A 609 1.44 -55.23 -0.32
C ILE A 609 1.53 -55.59 1.17
N ALA A 610 1.97 -54.67 2.03
CA ALA A 610 2.08 -54.86 3.47
C ALA A 610 0.80 -54.45 4.21
N GLU A 611 0.61 -54.99 5.42
CA GLU A 611 -0.47 -54.59 6.35
C GLU A 611 -0.11 -53.27 7.08
N GLY A 612 0.26 -52.22 6.34
CA GLY A 612 0.46 -50.87 6.87
C GLY A 612 1.81 -50.23 6.54
N ILE A 613 1.90 -48.94 6.89
CA ILE A 613 3.09 -48.10 6.66
C ILE A 613 4.09 -48.31 7.79
N SER A 614 5.28 -48.80 7.45
CA SER A 614 6.35 -49.03 8.43
C SER A 614 7.17 -47.76 8.70
N GLU A 615 7.70 -47.65 9.92
CA GLU A 615 8.62 -46.57 10.31
C GLU A 615 9.88 -46.56 9.44
N GLU A 616 10.36 -47.73 9.00
CA GLU A 616 11.49 -47.86 8.07
C GLU A 616 11.20 -47.23 6.69
N THR A 617 9.95 -47.29 6.23
CA THR A 617 9.54 -46.66 4.96
C THR A 617 9.52 -45.14 5.09
N MET A 618 9.01 -44.62 6.21
CA MET A 618 8.92 -43.18 6.47
C MET A 618 10.30 -42.57 6.75
N SER A 619 11.15 -43.25 7.53
CA SER A 619 12.52 -42.83 7.81
C SER A 619 13.50 -43.05 6.64
N ALA A 620 13.10 -43.64 5.51
CA ALA A 620 13.97 -43.76 4.33
C ALA A 620 13.69 -42.66 3.28
N CYS A 621 12.55 -42.01 3.37
CA CYS A 621 12.04 -41.04 2.40
C CYS A 621 11.79 -39.71 3.10
N SER A 622 12.29 -38.60 2.58
CA SER A 622 11.91 -37.31 3.15
C SER A 622 10.45 -36.97 2.80
N PRO A 623 9.74 -36.15 3.59
CA PRO A 623 8.44 -35.63 3.20
C PRO A 623 8.50 -34.91 1.84
N GLN A 624 9.51 -34.07 1.61
CA GLN A 624 9.71 -33.39 0.31
C GLN A 624 9.77 -34.39 -0.85
N GLU A 625 10.57 -35.44 -0.73
CA GLU A 625 10.71 -36.48 -1.76
C GLU A 625 9.41 -37.26 -1.95
N PHE A 626 8.71 -37.61 -0.87
CA PHE A 626 7.41 -38.28 -0.93
C PHE A 626 6.39 -37.47 -1.75
N TYR A 627 6.22 -36.18 -1.46
CA TYR A 627 5.27 -35.33 -2.18
C TYR A 627 5.61 -35.19 -3.67
N LEU A 628 6.89 -35.19 -4.05
CA LEU A 628 7.31 -35.21 -5.47
C LEU A 628 7.05 -36.56 -6.16
N LEU A 629 7.02 -37.66 -5.40
CA LEU A 629 6.79 -39.00 -5.94
C LEU A 629 5.32 -39.42 -5.98
N VAL A 630 4.41 -38.77 -5.25
CA VAL A 630 3.00 -39.17 -5.12
C VAL A 630 2.30 -39.36 -6.46
N ALA A 631 2.43 -38.43 -7.42
CA ALA A 631 1.81 -38.59 -8.74
C ALA A 631 2.34 -39.82 -9.49
N THR A 632 3.64 -40.13 -9.34
CA THR A 632 4.26 -41.31 -9.95
C THR A 632 3.82 -42.60 -9.24
N LEU A 633 3.66 -42.57 -7.92
CA LEU A 633 3.11 -43.67 -7.12
C LEU A 633 1.71 -44.05 -7.60
N PHE A 634 0.82 -43.07 -7.76
CA PHE A 634 -0.51 -43.30 -8.32
C PHE A 634 -0.46 -43.85 -9.75
N SER A 635 0.41 -43.29 -10.60
CA SER A 635 0.59 -43.76 -11.97
C SER A 635 0.99 -45.23 -12.05
N GLN A 636 1.93 -45.66 -11.21
CA GLN A 636 2.38 -47.06 -11.20
C GLN A 636 1.32 -48.00 -10.59
N SER A 637 0.69 -47.62 -9.49
CA SER A 637 -0.33 -48.45 -8.83
C SER A 637 -1.59 -48.61 -9.67
N LEU A 638 -2.05 -47.53 -10.31
CA LEU A 638 -3.20 -47.58 -11.21
C LEU A 638 -2.89 -48.40 -12.46
N GLY A 639 -1.72 -48.19 -13.09
CA GLY A 639 -1.29 -48.98 -14.24
C GLY A 639 -1.13 -50.48 -13.93
N ALA A 640 -0.70 -50.83 -12.72
CA ALA A 640 -0.67 -52.22 -12.25
C ALA A 640 -2.08 -52.82 -12.12
N CYS A 641 -3.06 -52.04 -11.64
CA CYS A 641 -4.45 -52.45 -11.56
C CYS A 641 -5.09 -52.61 -12.94
N GLU A 642 -4.86 -51.68 -13.87
CA GLU A 642 -5.36 -51.75 -15.25
C GLU A 642 -4.74 -52.93 -16.01
N ALA A 643 -3.48 -53.27 -15.74
CA ALA A 643 -2.82 -54.45 -16.28
C ALA A 643 -3.26 -55.78 -15.60
N GLY A 644 -4.17 -55.73 -14.63
CA GLY A 644 -4.66 -56.90 -13.88
C GLY A 644 -3.62 -57.55 -12.95
N LYS A 645 -2.55 -56.82 -12.60
CA LYS A 645 -1.51 -57.28 -11.66
C LYS A 645 -1.82 -56.94 -10.20
N LEU A 646 -2.74 -56.00 -9.98
CA LEU A 646 -3.22 -55.56 -8.67
C LEU A 646 -4.75 -55.61 -8.68
N GLU A 647 -5.37 -56.18 -7.65
CA GLU A 647 -6.82 -56.17 -7.52
C GLU A 647 -7.32 -54.77 -7.12
N PHE A 648 -8.53 -54.40 -7.57
CA PHE A 648 -9.09 -53.09 -7.27
C PHE A 648 -9.33 -52.89 -5.76
N ASP A 649 -9.73 -53.93 -5.03
CA ASP A 649 -9.93 -53.84 -3.58
C ASP A 649 -8.61 -53.57 -2.84
N THR A 650 -7.49 -54.11 -3.34
CA THR A 650 -6.14 -53.80 -2.83
C THR A 650 -5.73 -52.37 -3.15
N LEU A 651 -6.01 -51.89 -4.37
CA LEU A 651 -5.77 -50.50 -4.74
C LEU A 651 -6.58 -49.54 -3.86
N LYS A 652 -7.86 -49.85 -3.63
CA LYS A 652 -8.77 -49.08 -2.77
C LYS A 652 -8.25 -49.07 -1.33
N GLY A 653 -7.99 -50.23 -0.74
CA GLY A 653 -7.48 -50.34 0.63
C GLY A 653 -6.14 -49.62 0.83
N GLY A 654 -5.22 -49.74 -0.12
CA GLY A 654 -3.94 -49.01 -0.07
C GLY A 654 -4.09 -47.50 -0.21
N SER A 655 -5.06 -47.05 -1.01
CA SER A 655 -5.38 -45.63 -1.17
C SER A 655 -6.06 -45.05 0.08
N GLU A 656 -6.73 -45.87 0.90
CA GLU A 656 -7.34 -45.43 2.16
C GLU A 656 -6.29 -44.98 3.19
N TYR A 657 -5.07 -45.54 3.18
CA TYR A 657 -3.96 -45.04 4.02
C TYR A 657 -3.56 -43.59 3.71
N LEU A 658 -3.81 -43.10 2.49
CA LEU A 658 -3.55 -41.70 2.13
C LEU A 658 -4.62 -40.74 2.68
N LEU A 659 -5.71 -41.26 3.23
CA LEU A 659 -6.74 -40.48 3.93
C LEU A 659 -6.40 -40.25 5.40
N GLU A 660 -5.29 -40.82 5.90
CA GLU A 660 -4.76 -40.49 7.22
C GLU A 660 -4.31 -39.01 7.27
N PRO A 661 -4.55 -38.28 8.39
CA PRO A 661 -4.29 -36.84 8.49
C PRO A 661 -2.92 -36.38 7.98
N PHE A 662 -1.87 -37.15 8.27
CA PHE A 662 -0.48 -36.81 7.95
C PHE A 662 -0.10 -36.99 6.46
N LEU A 663 -0.87 -37.77 5.69
CA LEU A 663 -0.67 -37.96 4.24
C LEU A 663 -1.74 -37.26 3.40
N LEU A 664 -2.87 -36.88 4.01
CA LEU A 664 -4.01 -36.28 3.34
C LEU A 664 -3.66 -35.10 2.41
N PRO A 665 -2.77 -34.17 2.77
CA PRO A 665 -2.41 -33.06 1.87
C PRO A 665 -1.77 -33.52 0.55
N SER A 666 -1.19 -34.72 0.50
CA SER A 666 -0.64 -35.29 -0.75
C SER A 666 -1.71 -35.58 -1.80
N LEU A 667 -2.97 -35.77 -1.38
CA LEU A 667 -4.10 -36.00 -2.27
C LEU A 667 -4.39 -34.81 -3.18
N VAL A 668 -3.96 -33.59 -2.83
CA VAL A 668 -4.05 -32.44 -3.75
C VAL A 668 -3.33 -32.73 -5.06
N LEU A 669 -2.14 -33.34 -4.98
CA LEU A 669 -1.35 -33.70 -6.15
C LEU A 669 -1.91 -34.93 -6.86
N ALA A 670 -2.29 -35.95 -6.08
CA ALA A 670 -2.84 -37.18 -6.61
C ALA A 670 -4.16 -36.98 -7.37
N LEU A 671 -5.10 -36.21 -6.81
CA LEU A 671 -6.40 -35.95 -7.42
C LEU A 671 -6.27 -35.12 -8.70
N ASN A 672 -5.41 -34.09 -8.70
CA ASN A 672 -5.10 -33.32 -9.92
C ASN A 672 -4.50 -34.22 -11.01
N TRP A 673 -3.55 -35.10 -10.65
CA TRP A 673 -2.98 -36.06 -11.59
C TRP A 673 -4.04 -37.03 -12.13
N LEU A 674 -4.87 -37.60 -11.24
CA LEU A 674 -5.91 -38.57 -11.60
C LEU A 674 -6.96 -37.94 -12.53
N GLY A 675 -7.35 -36.69 -12.27
CA GLY A 675 -8.22 -35.91 -13.15
C GLY A 675 -7.62 -35.72 -14.55
N ASN A 676 -6.35 -35.31 -14.62
CA ASN A 676 -5.63 -35.18 -15.89
C ASN A 676 -5.55 -36.52 -16.63
N HIS A 677 -5.20 -37.61 -15.93
CA HIS A 677 -5.12 -38.95 -16.51
C HIS A 677 -6.47 -39.41 -17.08
N ILE A 678 -7.57 -39.23 -16.34
CA ILE A 678 -8.93 -39.53 -16.80
C ILE A 678 -9.28 -38.70 -18.04
N TRP A 679 -8.91 -37.42 -18.05
CA TRP A 679 -9.20 -36.53 -19.16
C TRP A 679 -8.41 -36.87 -20.43
N GLU A 680 -7.13 -37.25 -20.30
CA GLU A 680 -6.23 -37.63 -21.40
C GLU A 680 -6.50 -39.04 -21.95
N THR A 681 -7.06 -39.94 -21.14
CA THR A 681 -7.31 -41.33 -21.54
C THR A 681 -8.37 -41.41 -22.64
N GLU A 682 -8.01 -41.94 -23.81
CA GLU A 682 -8.93 -42.20 -24.92
C GLU A 682 -9.73 -43.52 -24.76
N GLY A 683 -9.27 -44.41 -23.87
CA GLY A 683 -9.87 -45.73 -23.59
C GLY A 683 -11.05 -45.70 -22.61
N ASP A 684 -11.33 -46.81 -21.92
CA ASP A 684 -12.33 -46.85 -20.84
C ASP A 684 -11.71 -46.45 -19.48
N PRO A 685 -11.98 -45.26 -18.94
CA PRO A 685 -11.47 -44.84 -17.63
C PRO A 685 -12.24 -45.43 -16.43
N SER A 686 -12.85 -46.62 -16.55
CA SER A 686 -13.68 -47.21 -15.49
C SER A 686 -12.92 -47.48 -14.18
N ILE A 687 -11.69 -47.98 -14.25
CA ILE A 687 -10.83 -48.19 -13.06
C ILE A 687 -10.40 -46.85 -12.44
N PRO A 688 -9.82 -45.89 -13.20
CA PRO A 688 -9.52 -44.55 -12.71
C PRO A 688 -10.71 -43.81 -12.08
N LEU A 689 -11.91 -43.89 -12.68
CA LEU A 689 -13.12 -43.25 -12.15
C LEU A 689 -13.59 -43.88 -10.83
N LYS A 690 -13.50 -45.21 -10.69
CA LYS A 690 -13.79 -45.88 -9.42
C LYS A 690 -12.80 -45.47 -8.33
N ALA A 691 -11.52 -45.39 -8.65
CA ALA A 691 -10.49 -44.92 -7.72
C ALA A 691 -10.74 -43.46 -7.29
N LEU A 692 -11.09 -42.59 -8.25
CA LEU A 692 -11.45 -41.19 -7.98
C LEU A 692 -12.67 -41.11 -7.06
N HIS A 693 -13.71 -41.91 -7.31
CA HIS A 693 -14.91 -41.93 -6.48
C HIS A 693 -14.62 -42.36 -5.03
N SER A 694 -13.77 -43.38 -4.83
CA SER A 694 -13.38 -43.81 -3.47
C SER A 694 -12.60 -42.76 -2.69
N LEU A 695 -11.82 -41.91 -3.38
CA LEU A 695 -11.06 -40.83 -2.75
C LEU A 695 -11.90 -39.58 -2.48
N ILE A 696 -12.93 -39.32 -3.28
CA ILE A 696 -13.82 -38.16 -3.08
C ILE A 696 -14.88 -38.45 -2.01
N ASN A 697 -15.42 -39.67 -1.95
CA ASN A 697 -16.42 -40.07 -0.96
C ASN A 697 -15.94 -41.30 -0.15
N PRO A 698 -14.93 -41.12 0.72
CA PRO A 698 -14.45 -42.21 1.56
C PRO A 698 -15.47 -42.56 2.65
N THR A 699 -15.61 -43.85 2.96
CA THR A 699 -16.57 -44.35 3.96
C THR A 699 -16.04 -44.34 5.39
N SER A 700 -14.73 -44.22 5.58
CA SER A 700 -14.03 -44.40 6.85
C SER A 700 -13.54 -43.10 7.50
N ILE A 701 -13.70 -41.94 6.85
CA ILE A 701 -13.13 -40.68 7.32
C ILE A 701 -14.02 -40.01 8.40
N SER A 702 -13.42 -39.48 9.46
CA SER A 702 -14.13 -38.79 10.53
C SER A 702 -13.28 -37.71 11.21
N GLY A 703 -13.92 -36.85 12.00
CA GLY A 703 -13.25 -35.83 12.82
C GLY A 703 -12.36 -34.89 12.01
N GLU A 704 -11.13 -34.67 12.49
CA GLU A 704 -10.15 -33.78 11.90
C GLU A 704 -9.77 -34.15 10.46
N ALA A 705 -9.63 -35.44 10.17
CA ALA A 705 -9.29 -35.93 8.83
C ALA A 705 -10.34 -35.49 7.80
N LYS A 706 -11.62 -35.49 8.18
CA LYS A 706 -12.72 -35.07 7.30
C LYS A 706 -12.62 -33.59 6.91
N GLU A 707 -12.25 -32.73 7.85
CA GLU A 707 -12.08 -31.29 7.58
C GLU A 707 -10.84 -31.02 6.71
N ILE A 708 -9.74 -31.73 6.93
CA ILE A 708 -8.55 -31.65 6.07
C ILE A 708 -8.89 -32.14 4.65
N HIS A 709 -9.60 -33.27 4.53
CA HIS A 709 -10.08 -33.80 3.25
C HIS A 709 -11.00 -32.84 2.53
N ARG A 710 -11.89 -32.16 3.25
CA ARG A 710 -12.74 -31.11 2.71
C ARG A 710 -11.91 -29.95 2.13
N THR A 711 -10.85 -29.53 2.81
CA THR A 711 -9.90 -28.53 2.30
C THR A 711 -9.17 -29.03 1.05
N VAL A 712 -8.77 -30.30 1.01
CA VAL A 712 -8.17 -30.92 -0.19
C VAL A 712 -9.13 -30.88 -1.38
N LEU A 713 -10.38 -31.33 -1.19
CA LEU A 713 -11.40 -31.31 -2.25
C LEU A 713 -11.71 -29.88 -2.71
N ASN A 714 -11.78 -28.91 -1.80
CA ASN A 714 -11.97 -27.50 -2.13
C ASN A 714 -10.94 -26.99 -3.16
N MET A 715 -9.68 -27.43 -3.07
CA MET A 715 -8.62 -27.02 -4.00
C MET A 715 -8.71 -27.69 -5.38
N THR A 716 -9.17 -28.94 -5.45
CA THR A 716 -9.16 -29.73 -6.70
C THR A 716 -10.51 -29.75 -7.41
N ALA A 717 -11.61 -29.42 -6.72
CA ALA A 717 -12.97 -29.62 -7.20
C ALA A 717 -13.27 -28.97 -8.55
N ARG A 718 -12.93 -27.70 -8.75
CA ARG A 718 -13.25 -26.98 -10.01
C ARG A 718 -12.57 -27.62 -11.23
N ARG A 719 -11.28 -27.94 -11.12
CA ARG A 719 -10.54 -28.60 -12.21
C ARG A 719 -11.10 -29.98 -12.52
N LEU A 720 -11.37 -30.78 -11.47
CA LEU A 720 -11.98 -32.10 -11.62
C LEU A 720 -13.37 -32.01 -12.27
N GLU A 721 -14.19 -31.04 -11.86
CA GLU A 721 -15.52 -30.84 -12.42
C GLU A 721 -15.48 -30.52 -13.92
N GLU A 722 -14.61 -29.60 -14.33
CA GLU A 722 -14.42 -29.23 -15.74
C GLU A 722 -13.98 -30.43 -16.58
N GLN A 723 -12.99 -31.18 -16.10
CA GLN A 723 -12.47 -32.38 -16.75
C GLN A 723 -13.54 -33.48 -16.88
N LEU A 724 -14.28 -33.74 -15.81
CA LEU A 724 -15.34 -34.75 -15.78
C LEU A 724 -16.54 -34.37 -16.65
N LYS A 725 -16.89 -33.07 -16.72
CA LYS A 725 -17.94 -32.57 -17.62
C LYS A 725 -17.56 -32.81 -19.09
N ASP A 726 -16.31 -32.57 -19.46
CA ASP A 726 -15.80 -32.84 -20.81
C ASP A 726 -15.81 -34.35 -21.13
N VAL A 727 -15.33 -35.20 -20.21
CA VAL A 727 -15.37 -36.66 -20.39
C VAL A 727 -16.81 -37.17 -20.51
N ARG A 728 -17.75 -36.63 -19.73
CA ARG A 728 -19.18 -36.96 -19.83
C ARG A 728 -19.77 -36.53 -21.18
N ALA A 729 -19.35 -35.40 -21.74
CA ALA A 729 -19.76 -34.97 -23.07
C ALA A 729 -19.21 -35.91 -24.17
N ARG A 730 -17.99 -36.44 -24.01
CA ARG A 730 -17.41 -37.47 -24.89
C ARG A 730 -18.10 -38.83 -24.76
N HIS A 731 -18.61 -39.18 -23.57
CA HIS A 731 -19.27 -40.46 -23.30
C HIS A 731 -20.64 -40.31 -22.62
N PRO A 732 -21.70 -39.89 -23.34
CA PRO A 732 -23.01 -39.58 -22.75
C PRO A 732 -23.74 -40.76 -22.08
N SER A 733 -23.38 -42.00 -22.42
CA SER A 733 -24.01 -43.21 -21.86
C SER A 733 -23.53 -43.58 -20.44
N ARG A 734 -22.54 -42.87 -19.90
CA ARG A 734 -21.95 -43.15 -18.58
C ARG A 734 -22.75 -42.49 -17.45
N THR A 735 -23.17 -43.29 -16.48
CA THR A 735 -23.91 -42.83 -15.28
C THR A 735 -23.02 -42.69 -14.04
N ASP A 736 -21.79 -43.19 -14.08
CA ASP A 736 -20.83 -43.22 -12.97
C ASP A 736 -20.15 -41.87 -12.70
N ILE A 737 -20.21 -40.92 -13.63
CA ILE A 737 -19.63 -39.58 -13.47
C ILE A 737 -20.52 -38.65 -12.62
N LYS A 738 -21.86 -38.78 -12.73
CA LYS A 738 -22.80 -37.88 -12.05
C LYS A 738 -22.65 -37.89 -10.52
N PRO A 739 -22.56 -39.04 -9.84
CA PRO A 739 -22.35 -39.07 -8.38
C PRO A 739 -21.08 -38.36 -7.92
N ILE A 740 -20.02 -38.36 -8.76
CA ILE A 740 -18.77 -37.65 -8.45
C ILE A 740 -18.98 -36.13 -8.56
N LEU A 741 -19.67 -35.68 -9.59
CA LEU A 741 -19.99 -34.25 -9.76
C LEU A 741 -20.87 -33.73 -8.62
N ASP A 742 -21.89 -34.49 -8.24
CA ASP A 742 -22.80 -34.14 -7.14
C ASP A 742 -22.03 -34.03 -5.80
N ALA A 743 -21.00 -34.86 -5.60
CA ALA A 743 -20.13 -34.79 -4.41
C ALA A 743 -19.18 -33.58 -4.40
N LEU A 744 -18.74 -33.12 -5.58
CA LEU A 744 -17.84 -31.97 -5.73
C LEU A 744 -18.57 -30.62 -5.70
N GLU A 745 -19.87 -30.60 -5.99
CA GLU A 745 -20.67 -29.38 -6.07
C GLU A 745 -20.49 -28.43 -4.86
N PRO A 746 -20.50 -28.90 -3.61
CA PRO A 746 -20.34 -28.00 -2.46
C PRO A 746 -18.94 -27.35 -2.37
N CYS A 747 -17.93 -27.87 -3.09
CA CYS A 747 -16.54 -27.39 -3.09
C CYS A 747 -16.24 -26.35 -4.18
N LEU A 748 -17.10 -26.18 -5.20
CA LEU A 748 -16.79 -25.43 -6.42
C LEU A 748 -16.55 -23.92 -6.22
N SER A 749 -17.09 -23.37 -5.12
CA SER A 749 -17.03 -21.96 -4.78
C SER A 749 -15.74 -21.56 -4.05
N PHE A 750 -14.79 -22.49 -3.86
CA PHE A 750 -13.55 -22.23 -3.11
C PHE A 750 -12.67 -21.18 -3.78
N GLU A 751 -12.37 -21.29 -5.07
CA GLU A 751 -11.49 -20.36 -5.75
C GLU A 751 -12.10 -18.95 -5.84
N ARG A 752 -11.31 -17.95 -5.44
CA ARG A 752 -11.62 -16.52 -5.50
C ARG A 752 -10.70 -15.85 -6.51
N SER A 753 -10.95 -16.11 -7.78
CA SER A 753 -10.31 -15.41 -8.91
C SER A 753 -11.19 -14.24 -9.37
N GLY A 754 -10.57 -13.20 -9.92
CA GLY A 754 -11.27 -12.07 -10.55
C GLY A 754 -11.84 -12.42 -11.93
N SER A 755 -11.99 -13.72 -12.25
CA SER A 755 -12.51 -14.20 -13.53
C SER A 755 -14.01 -13.95 -13.65
N CYS A 756 -14.46 -13.64 -14.85
CA CYS A 756 -15.89 -13.48 -15.12
C CYS A 756 -16.65 -14.81 -15.11
N HIS A 757 -17.93 -14.75 -14.75
CA HIS A 757 -18.84 -15.87 -14.95
C HIS A 757 -19.18 -16.05 -16.43
N ARG A 758 -19.60 -17.25 -16.83
CA ARG A 758 -20.03 -17.54 -18.20
C ARG A 758 -21.21 -16.66 -18.63
N SER A 759 -22.22 -16.51 -17.77
CA SER A 759 -23.38 -15.64 -18.00
C SER A 759 -22.98 -14.16 -18.20
N GLU A 760 -22.02 -13.67 -17.42
CA GLU A 760 -21.46 -12.33 -17.57
C GLU A 760 -20.75 -12.17 -18.93
N LEU A 761 -19.91 -13.14 -19.29
CA LEU A 761 -19.18 -13.13 -20.55
C LEU A 761 -20.11 -13.17 -21.76
N ASP A 762 -21.13 -14.03 -21.72
CA ASP A 762 -22.15 -14.14 -22.78
C ASP A 762 -22.92 -12.83 -22.94
N SER A 763 -23.29 -12.19 -21.81
CA SER A 763 -23.93 -10.86 -21.80
C SER A 763 -23.05 -9.77 -22.41
N TRP A 764 -21.77 -9.69 -22.04
CA TRP A 764 -20.88 -8.65 -22.54
C TRP A 764 -20.50 -8.86 -24.00
N THR A 765 -20.34 -10.10 -24.46
CA THR A 765 -19.99 -10.43 -25.84
C THR A 765 -21.18 -10.26 -26.79
N SER A 766 -22.41 -10.45 -26.31
CA SER A 766 -23.65 -10.24 -27.08
C SER A 766 -24.05 -8.77 -27.21
N HIS A 767 -23.33 -7.84 -26.57
CA HIS A 767 -23.63 -6.42 -26.60
C HIS A 767 -23.45 -5.82 -28.00
N ALA A 768 -24.51 -5.25 -28.57
CA ALA A 768 -24.49 -4.63 -29.90
C ALA A 768 -24.62 -3.09 -29.82
N PRO A 769 -23.86 -2.32 -30.62
CA PRO A 769 -22.72 -2.72 -31.46
C PRO A 769 -21.42 -2.87 -30.65
N GLY A 770 -20.50 -3.75 -31.10
CA GLY A 770 -19.10 -3.76 -30.63
C GLY A 770 -18.72 -4.83 -29.61
N GLY A 771 -19.61 -5.76 -29.25
CA GLY A 771 -19.34 -6.88 -28.36
C GLY A 771 -18.74 -6.43 -27.02
N LEU A 772 -17.74 -7.17 -26.53
CA LEU A 772 -17.10 -6.88 -25.24
C LEU A 772 -16.52 -5.46 -25.15
N LEU A 773 -15.88 -4.94 -26.21
CA LEU A 773 -15.37 -3.55 -26.21
C LEU A 773 -16.50 -2.53 -26.19
N GLY A 774 -17.61 -2.80 -26.90
CA GLY A 774 -18.81 -1.99 -26.84
C GLY A 774 -19.43 -1.97 -25.44
N SER A 775 -19.45 -3.12 -24.77
CA SER A 775 -19.95 -3.25 -23.40
C SER A 775 -19.07 -2.48 -22.39
N ILE A 776 -17.74 -2.52 -22.53
CA ILE A 776 -16.80 -1.73 -21.71
C ILE A 776 -17.03 -0.23 -21.91
N ARG A 777 -17.22 0.22 -23.17
CA ARG A 777 -17.53 1.63 -23.47
C ARG A 777 -18.88 2.06 -22.87
N SER A 778 -19.88 1.19 -22.96
CA SER A 778 -21.21 1.42 -22.36
C SER A 778 -21.10 1.56 -20.84
N ALA A 779 -20.37 0.66 -20.17
CA ALA A 779 -20.13 0.76 -18.73
C ALA A 779 -19.40 2.05 -18.35
N PHE A 780 -18.38 2.44 -19.12
CA PHE A 780 -17.66 3.69 -18.92
C PHE A 780 -18.58 4.91 -19.09
N GLN A 781 -19.44 4.92 -20.10
CA GLN A 781 -20.45 5.97 -20.30
C GLN A 781 -21.44 6.04 -19.13
N SER A 782 -21.93 4.90 -18.63
CA SER A 782 -22.83 4.85 -17.46
C SER A 782 -22.17 5.43 -16.20
N LEU A 783 -20.88 5.15 -15.97
CA LEU A 783 -20.13 5.71 -14.83
C LEU A 783 -19.96 7.24 -14.93
N VAL A 784 -19.75 7.76 -16.15
CA VAL A 784 -19.70 9.21 -16.40
C VAL A 784 -21.06 9.84 -16.12
N LEU A 785 -22.14 9.22 -16.61
CA LEU A 785 -23.51 9.71 -16.41
C LEU A 785 -23.88 9.76 -14.92
N TRP A 786 -23.52 8.72 -14.17
CA TRP A 786 -23.72 8.66 -12.72
C TRP A 786 -22.99 9.80 -11.99
N SER A 787 -21.74 10.05 -12.38
CA SER A 787 -20.88 11.06 -11.76
C SER A 787 -21.28 12.49 -12.11
N ALA A 788 -22.12 12.70 -13.13
CA ALA A 788 -22.63 14.02 -13.49
C ALA A 788 -23.61 14.60 -12.45
N SER A 789 -24.17 13.78 -11.56
CA SER A 789 -25.11 14.21 -10.50
C SER A 789 -24.63 13.80 -9.09
N PRO A 790 -23.54 14.38 -8.58
CA PRO A 790 -22.87 13.93 -7.35
C PRO A 790 -23.69 14.11 -6.06
N HIS A 791 -24.70 15.00 -6.06
CA HIS A 791 -25.49 15.35 -4.87
C HIS A 791 -26.75 14.51 -4.66
N VAL A 792 -27.13 13.67 -5.62
CA VAL A 792 -28.34 12.86 -5.48
C VAL A 792 -27.96 11.52 -4.86
N SER A 793 -28.66 11.13 -3.79
CA SER A 793 -28.55 9.80 -3.19
C SER A 793 -29.18 8.76 -4.13
N VAL A 794 -28.44 8.41 -5.19
CA VAL A 794 -28.82 7.41 -6.18
C VAL A 794 -27.87 6.23 -6.04
N ALA A 795 -28.44 5.03 -6.04
CA ALA A 795 -27.69 3.78 -6.11
C ALA A 795 -26.62 3.82 -7.22
N PRO A 796 -25.45 3.18 -7.00
CA PRO A 796 -24.42 3.06 -8.01
C PRO A 796 -24.93 2.26 -9.22
N HIS A 797 -24.38 2.57 -10.40
CA HIS A 797 -24.67 1.77 -11.59
C HIS A 797 -24.02 0.39 -11.45
N SER A 798 -24.71 -0.63 -11.97
CA SER A 798 -24.19 -2.00 -11.97
C SER A 798 -22.85 -2.07 -12.69
N TYR A 799 -21.78 -2.28 -11.91
CA TYR A 799 -20.41 -2.34 -12.41
C TYR A 799 -19.66 -3.49 -11.73
N THR A 800 -18.81 -4.16 -12.50
CA THR A 800 -17.85 -5.13 -11.97
C THR A 800 -16.52 -4.94 -12.69
N HIS A 801 -15.45 -4.83 -11.93
CA HIS A 801 -14.12 -4.68 -12.51
C HIS A 801 -13.67 -5.92 -13.29
N ARG A 802 -14.32 -7.09 -13.06
CA ARG A 802 -14.11 -8.32 -13.86
C ARG A 802 -14.26 -8.07 -15.36
N GLN A 803 -15.16 -7.16 -15.77
CA GLN A 803 -15.35 -6.84 -17.19
C GLN A 803 -14.08 -6.25 -17.83
N LEU A 804 -13.39 -5.35 -17.11
CA LEU A 804 -12.15 -4.75 -17.61
C LEU A 804 -11.03 -5.79 -17.63
N VAL A 805 -10.89 -6.58 -16.56
CA VAL A 805 -9.90 -7.67 -16.45
C VAL A 805 -10.07 -8.67 -17.60
N THR A 806 -11.29 -9.17 -17.82
CA THR A 806 -11.62 -10.06 -18.93
C THR A 806 -11.33 -9.44 -20.28
N GLY A 807 -11.64 -8.15 -20.47
CA GLY A 807 -11.29 -7.41 -21.68
C GLY A 807 -9.79 -7.39 -21.95
N VAL A 808 -8.97 -7.12 -20.93
CA VAL A 808 -7.51 -7.09 -21.04
C VAL A 808 -6.95 -8.49 -21.32
N LEU A 809 -7.44 -9.53 -20.64
CA LEU A 809 -6.98 -10.90 -20.82
C LEU A 809 -7.34 -11.50 -22.19
N LEU A 810 -8.55 -11.22 -22.71
CA LEU A 810 -9.01 -11.79 -23.99
C LEU A 810 -8.62 -10.95 -25.21
N LEU A 811 -8.63 -9.63 -25.12
CA LEU A 811 -8.43 -8.73 -26.27
C LEU A 811 -7.09 -7.99 -26.25
N GLY A 812 -6.40 -7.97 -25.11
CA GLY A 812 -5.14 -7.26 -24.89
C GLY A 812 -5.33 -5.80 -24.49
N ALA A 813 -4.40 -5.29 -23.67
CA ALA A 813 -4.44 -3.94 -23.11
C ALA A 813 -4.49 -2.82 -24.16
N THR A 814 -3.82 -2.98 -25.31
CA THR A 814 -3.80 -1.95 -26.36
C THR A 814 -5.17 -1.70 -26.99
N ARG A 815 -5.96 -2.76 -27.21
CA ARG A 815 -7.32 -2.65 -27.79
C ARG A 815 -8.30 -2.06 -26.79
N VAL A 816 -8.24 -2.52 -25.53
CA VAL A 816 -9.08 -2.00 -24.44
C VAL A 816 -8.78 -0.52 -24.21
N LEU A 817 -7.50 -0.15 -24.09
CA LEU A 817 -7.10 1.25 -23.94
C LEU A 817 -7.53 2.10 -25.13
N GLY A 818 -7.42 1.58 -26.35
CA GLY A 818 -7.95 2.24 -27.54
C GLY A 818 -9.45 2.55 -27.43
N ALA A 819 -10.26 1.59 -26.96
CA ALA A 819 -11.69 1.80 -26.76
C ALA A 819 -11.99 2.84 -25.66
N LEU A 820 -11.24 2.83 -24.55
CA LEU A 820 -11.38 3.83 -23.48
C LEU A 820 -11.01 5.25 -23.97
N VAL A 821 -9.95 5.39 -24.77
CA VAL A 821 -9.53 6.68 -25.33
C VAL A 821 -10.55 7.23 -26.33
N GLU A 822 -11.14 6.38 -27.19
CA GLU A 822 -12.20 6.82 -28.10
C GLU A 822 -13.44 7.28 -27.35
N GLU A 823 -13.82 6.59 -26.27
CA GLU A 823 -14.94 7.02 -25.44
C GLU A 823 -14.63 8.30 -24.66
N LEU A 824 -13.41 8.44 -24.12
CA LEU A 824 -12.97 9.66 -23.45
C LEU A 824 -12.99 10.86 -24.41
N LYS A 825 -12.56 10.66 -25.65
CA LYS A 825 -12.65 11.67 -26.71
C LYS A 825 -14.11 12.07 -26.97
N LEU A 826 -15.02 11.09 -27.08
CA LEU A 826 -16.45 11.36 -27.27
C LEU A 826 -17.04 12.15 -26.09
N GLN A 827 -16.74 11.76 -24.85
CA GLN A 827 -17.20 12.46 -23.64
C GLN A 827 -16.63 13.88 -23.53
N THR A 828 -15.41 14.09 -24.04
CA THR A 828 -14.81 15.43 -24.13
C THR A 828 -15.59 16.32 -25.11
N GLN A 829 -16.05 15.77 -26.24
CA GLN A 829 -16.86 16.51 -27.21
C GLN A 829 -18.27 16.82 -26.69
N THR A 830 -18.84 15.97 -25.83
CA THR A 830 -20.16 16.18 -25.22
C THR A 830 -20.13 17.07 -23.96
N GLY A 831 -18.94 17.52 -23.54
CA GLY A 831 -18.76 18.42 -22.39
C GLY A 831 -18.59 17.74 -21.03
N SER A 832 -18.45 16.41 -20.99
CA SER A 832 -18.17 15.63 -19.76
C SER A 832 -16.72 15.15 -19.66
N GLY A 833 -15.79 15.83 -20.36
CA GLY A 833 -14.40 15.41 -20.53
C GLY A 833 -13.64 15.25 -19.21
N ASP A 834 -13.82 16.15 -18.24
CA ASP A 834 -13.05 16.16 -16.99
C ASP A 834 -13.43 14.98 -16.08
N VAL A 835 -14.72 14.68 -15.96
CA VAL A 835 -15.23 13.51 -15.22
C VAL A 835 -14.79 12.22 -15.90
N ALA A 836 -14.92 12.15 -17.22
CA ALA A 836 -14.48 11.00 -18.00
C ALA A 836 -12.97 10.77 -17.88
N LEU A 837 -12.16 11.84 -17.85
CA LEU A 837 -10.71 11.78 -17.70
C LEU A 837 -10.32 11.15 -16.35
N ASP A 838 -11.00 11.54 -15.28
CA ASP A 838 -10.75 10.98 -13.95
C ASP A 838 -11.12 9.50 -13.84
N ILE A 839 -12.27 9.09 -14.39
CA ILE A 839 -12.69 7.69 -14.42
C ILE A 839 -11.73 6.86 -15.30
N ALA A 840 -11.35 7.35 -16.48
CA ALA A 840 -10.39 6.69 -17.36
C ALA A 840 -9.02 6.52 -16.71
N ALA A 841 -8.51 7.57 -16.05
CA ALA A 841 -7.27 7.50 -15.30
C ALA A 841 -7.37 6.46 -14.16
N THR A 842 -8.50 6.43 -13.45
CA THR A 842 -8.72 5.46 -12.38
C THR A 842 -8.79 4.01 -12.89
N LEU A 843 -9.47 3.76 -14.02
CA LEU A 843 -9.50 2.44 -14.65
C LEU A 843 -8.09 1.93 -15.04
N ILE A 844 -7.18 2.84 -15.39
CA ILE A 844 -5.78 2.52 -15.74
C ILE A 844 -4.93 2.31 -14.49
N CYS A 845 -5.17 3.09 -13.42
CA CYS A 845 -4.45 2.99 -12.15
C CYS A 845 -4.96 1.84 -11.24
N ALA A 846 -6.13 1.27 -11.54
CA ALA A 846 -6.73 0.22 -10.74
C ALA A 846 -5.81 -1.02 -10.62
N PRO A 847 -5.74 -1.64 -9.43
CA PRO A 847 -4.88 -2.80 -9.22
C PRO A 847 -5.44 -4.04 -9.94
N MET A 848 -4.54 -4.86 -10.47
CA MET A 848 -4.88 -6.15 -11.09
C MET A 848 -3.97 -7.26 -10.58
N ALA A 849 -4.53 -8.45 -10.40
CA ALA A 849 -3.83 -9.58 -9.79
C ALA A 849 -2.54 -9.95 -10.54
N GLU A 850 -2.51 -9.82 -11.86
CA GLU A 850 -1.43 -10.31 -12.72
C GLU A 850 -0.09 -9.59 -12.52
N TYR A 851 -0.12 -8.35 -12.04
CA TYR A 851 1.07 -7.52 -11.81
C TYR A 851 1.14 -6.85 -10.44
N PHE A 852 0.14 -7.04 -9.58
CA PHE A 852 0.09 -6.42 -8.25
C PHE A 852 1.34 -6.69 -7.39
N ALA A 853 1.84 -7.93 -7.35
CA ALA A 853 3.05 -8.28 -6.60
C ALA A 853 4.31 -7.57 -7.13
N ILE A 854 4.34 -7.26 -8.43
CA ILE A 854 5.45 -6.52 -9.05
C ILE A 854 5.39 -5.05 -8.63
N ASP A 855 4.21 -4.45 -8.66
CA ASP A 855 4.02 -3.06 -8.24
C ASP A 855 4.32 -2.89 -6.74
N GLN A 856 3.91 -3.82 -5.88
CA GLN A 856 4.27 -3.83 -4.46
C GLN A 856 5.80 -3.84 -4.24
N ASN A 857 6.54 -4.63 -5.02
CA ASN A 857 8.00 -4.69 -4.91
C ASN A 857 8.67 -3.39 -5.41
N ASN A 858 8.07 -2.70 -6.38
CA ASN A 858 8.56 -1.39 -6.83
C ASN A 858 8.29 -0.26 -5.81
N HIS A 859 7.21 -0.39 -5.03
CA HIS A 859 6.82 0.57 -4.00
C HIS A 859 7.49 0.32 -2.63
N SER A 860 7.92 -0.90 -2.33
CA SER A 860 8.65 -1.21 -1.10
C SER A 860 10.12 -0.79 -1.25
N HIS A 861 10.54 0.18 -0.45
CA HIS A 861 11.91 0.70 -0.36
C HIS A 861 12.94 -0.33 0.16
N GLN A 862 13.03 -1.53 -0.43
CA GLN A 862 14.21 -2.37 -0.24
C GLN A 862 15.27 -1.94 -1.26
N PRO A 863 16.49 -1.59 -0.82
CA PRO A 863 17.57 -1.31 -1.77
C PRO A 863 17.76 -2.58 -2.61
N LEU A 864 17.46 -2.45 -3.90
CA LEU A 864 17.75 -3.47 -4.89
C LEU A 864 19.27 -3.65 -4.90
N ASP A 865 19.73 -4.74 -4.29
CA ASP A 865 21.11 -5.20 -4.43
C ASP A 865 21.33 -5.52 -5.91
N PRO A 866 22.20 -4.78 -6.63
CA PRO A 866 22.41 -4.95 -8.08
C PRO A 866 23.00 -6.33 -8.44
N THR A 867 23.27 -7.17 -7.45
CA THR A 867 23.84 -8.52 -7.59
C THR A 867 22.79 -9.65 -7.59
N LYS A 868 21.51 -9.40 -7.28
CA LYS A 868 20.44 -10.41 -7.35
C LYS A 868 19.69 -10.33 -8.68
N GLU A 869 19.44 -11.50 -9.29
CA GLU A 869 18.82 -11.65 -10.61
C GLU A 869 17.55 -10.81 -10.79
N PHE A 870 17.41 -10.22 -11.98
CA PHE A 870 16.22 -9.47 -12.38
C PHE A 870 14.96 -10.32 -12.18
N PHE A 871 14.01 -9.82 -11.38
CA PHE A 871 12.69 -10.42 -11.24
C PHE A 871 12.03 -10.57 -12.63
N PRO A 872 11.25 -11.64 -12.86
CA PRO A 872 10.71 -11.95 -14.18
C PRO A 872 9.85 -10.81 -14.72
N ARG A 873 9.99 -10.52 -16.02
CA ARG A 873 9.18 -9.53 -16.74
C ARG A 873 7.70 -9.88 -16.56
N CYS A 874 6.88 -8.86 -16.26
CA CYS A 874 5.42 -9.02 -16.23
C CYS A 874 4.97 -9.69 -17.55
N PRO A 875 4.27 -10.84 -17.50
CA PRO A 875 3.95 -11.60 -18.70
C PRO A 875 2.88 -10.92 -19.57
N ILE A 876 2.20 -9.89 -19.04
CA ILE A 876 1.09 -9.19 -19.69
C ILE A 876 1.43 -7.70 -19.76
N LEU A 877 1.17 -7.09 -20.93
CA LEU A 877 1.24 -5.65 -21.12
C LEU A 877 0.12 -4.98 -20.32
N THR A 878 0.45 -4.12 -19.35
CA THR A 878 -0.54 -3.41 -18.54
C THR A 878 -1.18 -2.25 -19.31
N LEU A 879 -2.35 -1.76 -18.86
CA LEU A 879 -2.97 -0.56 -19.44
C LEU A 879 -2.04 0.66 -19.34
N ARG A 880 -1.28 0.78 -18.25
CA ARG A 880 -0.28 1.84 -18.07
C ARG A 880 0.87 1.72 -19.08
N SER A 881 1.42 0.52 -19.26
CA SER A 881 2.47 0.29 -20.28
C SER A 881 1.95 0.54 -21.69
N ALA A 882 0.71 0.14 -21.98
CA ALA A 882 0.05 0.45 -23.25
C ALA A 882 -0.15 1.96 -23.46
N LEU A 883 -0.46 2.72 -22.40
CA LEU A 883 -0.58 4.17 -22.45
C LEU A 883 0.77 4.84 -22.73
N ASN A 884 1.86 4.38 -22.13
CA ASN A 884 3.20 4.85 -22.42
C ASN A 884 3.55 4.63 -23.90
N LEU A 885 3.27 3.44 -24.44
CA LEU A 885 3.49 3.14 -25.86
C LEU A 885 2.63 3.99 -26.80
N LEU A 886 1.39 4.32 -26.41
CA LEU A 886 0.55 5.25 -27.17
C LEU A 886 1.08 6.69 -27.09
N HIS A 887 1.57 7.10 -25.93
CA HIS A 887 2.18 8.42 -25.70
C HIS A 887 3.42 8.62 -26.59
N ASP A 888 4.30 7.61 -26.68
CA ASP A 888 5.48 7.65 -27.55
C ASP A 888 5.15 7.88 -29.04
N ASN A 889 3.91 7.57 -29.45
CA ASN A 889 3.42 7.74 -30.82
C ASN A 889 2.61 9.04 -31.04
N ILE A 890 2.46 9.91 -30.02
CA ILE A 890 1.73 11.19 -30.11
C ILE A 890 2.05 12.00 -31.36
N PRO A 891 3.33 12.23 -31.76
CA PRO A 891 3.61 13.08 -32.93
C PRO A 891 2.97 12.58 -34.23
N LYS A 892 2.79 11.27 -34.40
CA LYS A 892 2.10 10.70 -35.57
C LYS A 892 0.57 10.81 -35.46
N ILE A 893 0.06 10.82 -34.23
CA ILE A 893 -1.37 10.89 -33.94
C ILE A 893 -1.85 12.34 -34.06
N SER A 894 -1.08 13.31 -33.57
CA SER A 894 -1.42 14.74 -33.63
C SER A 894 -1.61 15.26 -35.06
N GLU A 895 -0.88 14.70 -36.03
CA GLU A 895 -1.05 15.03 -37.45
C GLU A 895 -2.38 14.54 -38.05
N LYS A 896 -2.91 13.41 -37.54
CA LYS A 896 -4.14 12.78 -38.07
C LYS A 896 -5.39 13.16 -37.29
N ASP A 897 -5.26 13.24 -35.97
CA ASP A 897 -6.36 13.41 -35.02
C ASP A 897 -5.85 14.19 -33.79
N PRO A 898 -5.81 15.53 -33.87
CA PRO A 898 -5.25 16.37 -32.80
C PRO A 898 -6.01 16.23 -31.49
N LEU A 899 -7.34 16.09 -31.53
CA LEU A 899 -8.16 15.93 -30.33
C LEU A 899 -7.85 14.61 -29.61
N ARG A 900 -7.63 13.52 -30.37
CA ARG A 900 -7.22 12.25 -29.77
C ARG A 900 -5.84 12.35 -29.12
N ALA A 901 -4.89 13.03 -29.77
CA ALA A 901 -3.56 13.25 -29.20
C ALA A 901 -3.64 14.07 -27.90
N GLU A 902 -4.45 15.13 -27.88
CA GLU A 902 -4.68 15.99 -26.72
C GLU A 902 -5.24 15.21 -25.51
N VAL A 903 -6.24 14.36 -25.76
CA VAL A 903 -6.84 13.49 -24.73
C VAL A 903 -5.83 12.48 -24.17
N ILE A 904 -4.98 11.90 -25.03
CA ILE A 904 -3.92 10.96 -24.59
C ILE A 904 -2.91 11.66 -23.70
N VAL A 905 -2.49 12.89 -24.04
CA VAL A 905 -1.56 13.68 -23.22
C VAL A 905 -2.15 13.96 -21.85
N ARG A 906 -3.40 14.42 -21.77
CA ARG A 906 -4.09 14.67 -20.49
C ARG A 906 -4.21 13.40 -19.64
N LEU A 907 -4.58 12.28 -20.27
CA LEU A 907 -4.71 11.00 -19.60
C LEU A 907 -3.37 10.51 -19.06
N TYR A 908 -2.31 10.60 -19.85
CA TYR A 908 -0.94 10.25 -19.44
C TYR A 908 -0.48 11.07 -18.24
N ARG A 909 -0.65 12.40 -18.29
CA ARG A 909 -0.31 13.28 -17.17
C ARG A 909 -1.11 12.94 -15.91
N ARG A 910 -2.42 12.70 -16.03
CA ARG A 910 -3.29 12.35 -14.89
C ARG A 910 -2.92 11.01 -14.28
N VAL A 911 -2.67 9.98 -15.09
CA VAL A 911 -2.22 8.65 -14.62
C VAL A 911 -0.88 8.76 -13.89
N ASN A 912 0.08 9.51 -14.44
CA ASN A 912 1.37 9.71 -13.77
C ASN A 912 1.24 10.49 -12.46
N ALA A 913 0.39 11.52 -12.40
CA ALA A 913 0.13 12.26 -11.16
C ALA A 913 -0.43 11.34 -10.06
N LEU A 914 -1.37 10.44 -10.39
CA LEU A 914 -1.95 9.50 -9.42
C LEU A 914 -0.94 8.44 -8.94
N MET A 915 -0.04 8.01 -9.83
CA MET A 915 0.92 6.92 -9.58
C MET A 915 2.33 7.42 -9.20
N THR A 916 2.51 8.70 -8.95
CA THR A 916 3.81 9.25 -8.54
C THR A 916 4.20 8.63 -7.18
N PRO A 917 5.44 8.12 -7.01
CA PRO A 917 5.90 7.63 -5.72
C PRO A 917 5.85 8.75 -4.67
N PRO A 918 5.62 8.44 -3.39
CA PRO A 918 5.49 9.47 -2.36
C PRO A 918 6.78 10.27 -2.23
N ALA A 919 6.78 11.52 -2.71
CA ALA A 919 7.65 12.54 -2.14
C ALA A 919 7.10 12.85 -0.74
N GLN A 920 7.96 13.08 0.25
CA GLN A 920 7.59 13.39 1.64
C GLN A 920 6.38 14.35 1.68
N VAL A 921 5.21 13.83 2.07
CA VAL A 921 3.98 14.60 2.15
C VAL A 921 4.16 15.58 3.32
N PRO A 922 4.03 16.91 3.13
CA PRO A 922 4.46 17.90 4.11
C PRO A 922 3.72 17.86 5.47
N ASN A 923 2.67 17.05 5.61
CA ASN A 923 1.83 16.96 6.82
C ASN A 923 1.59 15.52 7.34
N LEU A 924 2.10 14.50 6.65
CA LEU A 924 2.00 13.10 7.07
C LEU A 924 3.39 12.48 7.00
N ASP A 925 3.90 12.01 8.13
CA ASP A 925 5.11 11.21 8.12
C ASP A 925 4.77 9.79 7.65
N MET A 926 4.83 9.61 6.33
CA MET A 926 4.52 8.34 5.66
C MET A 926 5.36 7.17 6.20
N ASN A 927 6.59 7.44 6.66
CA ASN A 927 7.44 6.41 7.25
C ASN A 927 6.92 5.97 8.62
N ASN A 928 6.46 6.90 9.44
CA ASN A 928 5.80 6.59 10.71
C ASN A 928 4.45 5.89 10.50
N ILE A 929 3.65 6.24 9.49
CA ILE A 929 2.40 5.52 9.16
C ILE A 929 2.70 4.09 8.74
N ILE A 930 3.66 3.89 7.83
CA ILE A 930 4.05 2.57 7.36
C ILE A 930 4.58 1.73 8.54
N GLN A 931 5.36 2.32 9.45
CA GLN A 931 5.80 1.67 10.68
C GLN A 931 4.64 1.37 11.63
N HIS A 932 3.67 2.27 11.84
CA HIS A 932 2.47 2.05 12.67
C HIS A 932 1.41 1.12 12.05
N MET A 933 1.48 0.85 10.74
CA MET A 933 0.63 -0.12 10.05
C MET A 933 1.32 -1.50 9.93
N GLN A 934 2.65 -1.53 9.90
CA GLN A 934 3.46 -2.77 9.91
C GLN A 934 3.75 -3.28 11.34
N LEU A 935 3.94 -2.38 12.30
CA LEU A 935 3.97 -2.62 13.74
C LEU A 935 2.66 -2.07 14.31
N GLY A 936 1.89 -2.91 15.00
CA GLY A 936 0.57 -2.51 15.50
C GLY A 936 0.61 -1.22 16.33
N VAL A 937 -0.49 -0.48 16.29
CA VAL A 937 -0.72 0.81 16.96
C VAL A 937 -0.12 0.87 18.38
N GLY A 938 1.07 1.46 18.51
CA GLY A 938 1.63 1.92 19.78
C GLY A 938 1.02 3.27 20.15
N GLY A 939 0.39 3.35 21.33
CA GLY A 939 -0.07 4.63 21.89
C GLY A 939 1.13 5.51 22.30
N PRO A 940 1.04 6.85 22.21
CA PRO A 940 2.13 7.72 22.61
C PRO A 940 2.12 7.90 24.13
N GLY A 941 3.21 7.50 24.79
CA GLY A 941 3.53 8.01 26.13
C GLY A 941 4.22 7.03 27.07
N GLN A 942 5.54 6.94 26.98
CA GLN A 942 6.35 6.91 28.19
C GLN A 942 7.64 7.71 27.95
N MET A 943 7.71 8.86 28.61
CA MET A 943 8.89 9.72 28.67
C MET A 943 10.10 8.91 29.13
N ASP A 944 11.14 8.98 28.34
CA ASP A 944 12.51 8.68 28.72
C ASP A 944 12.88 9.61 29.90
N LEU A 945 12.99 9.05 31.11
CA LEU A 945 13.52 9.75 32.27
C LEU A 945 14.89 9.17 32.58
N ASP A 946 15.91 9.91 32.17
CA ASP A 946 17.31 9.70 32.54
C ASP A 946 17.47 9.60 34.07
N PRO A 947 18.39 8.76 34.57
CA PRO A 947 18.48 8.42 35.98
C PRO A 947 19.38 9.41 36.73
N GLN A 948 18.80 10.21 37.62
CA GLN A 948 19.58 10.90 38.67
C GLN A 948 18.90 10.83 40.04
N GLY A 949 19.53 10.05 40.93
CA GLY A 949 19.81 10.50 42.28
C GLY A 949 18.74 10.35 43.37
N ALA A 950 18.94 9.31 44.17
CA ALA A 950 18.90 9.30 45.65
C ALA A 950 17.72 8.64 46.39
N SER A 951 18.14 7.72 47.27
CA SER A 951 17.63 7.35 48.60
C SER A 951 16.37 6.46 48.73
N GLY A 952 16.63 5.16 48.71
CA GLY A 952 16.33 4.17 49.76
C GLY A 952 14.98 4.15 50.49
N HIS A 953 14.28 3.02 50.43
CA HIS A 953 13.96 2.12 51.56
C HIS A 953 13.31 0.83 51.02
N GLY A 954 13.55 -0.30 51.71
CA GLY A 954 13.26 -1.66 51.23
C GLY A 954 11.78 -2.02 51.12
N VAL A 955 11.48 -2.93 50.19
CA VAL A 955 10.16 -3.54 49.95
C VAL A 955 10.03 -4.82 50.78
N THR A 956 8.93 -4.95 51.52
CA THR A 956 8.51 -6.17 52.21
C THR A 956 7.32 -6.83 51.49
N ASP A 957 7.27 -8.15 51.59
CA ASP A 957 6.51 -9.17 50.84
C ASP A 957 4.97 -9.16 50.99
N ASP A 958 4.34 -8.05 51.40
CA ASP A 958 2.91 -8.05 51.82
C ASP A 958 1.91 -7.56 50.75
N ASP A 959 2.37 -7.02 49.62
CA ASP A 959 1.46 -6.46 48.59
C ASP A 959 0.93 -7.50 47.60
N ALA A 960 1.54 -8.69 47.50
CA ALA A 960 1.05 -9.76 46.63
C ALA A 960 -0.21 -10.47 47.19
N ALA A 961 -0.41 -10.44 48.52
CA ALA A 961 -1.52 -11.12 49.17
C ALA A 961 -2.86 -10.36 49.06
N ASN A 962 -2.82 -9.03 48.87
CA ASN A 962 -4.03 -8.21 48.76
C ASN A 962 -4.72 -8.32 47.39
N LEU A 963 -3.95 -8.55 46.32
CA LEU A 963 -4.49 -8.72 44.96
C LEU A 963 -5.24 -10.05 44.79
N ASN A 964 -4.74 -11.15 45.35
CA ASN A 964 -5.42 -12.45 45.30
C ASN A 964 -6.73 -12.46 46.09
N ARG A 965 -6.80 -11.71 47.20
CA ARG A 965 -8.03 -11.55 48.00
C ARG A 965 -9.12 -10.73 47.32
N MET A 966 -8.76 -9.81 46.41
CA MET A 966 -9.75 -9.07 45.63
C MET A 966 -10.33 -9.90 44.48
N LEU A 967 -9.55 -10.79 43.87
CA LEU A 967 -10.02 -11.69 42.82
C LEU A 967 -10.99 -12.76 43.35
N ASP A 968 -10.69 -13.36 44.52
CA ASP A 968 -11.53 -14.40 45.12
C ASP A 968 -12.89 -13.86 45.60
N ASN A 969 -12.95 -12.61 46.07
CA ASN A 969 -14.19 -11.96 46.49
C ASN A 969 -15.11 -11.59 45.30
N ALA A 970 -14.53 -11.33 44.12
CA ALA A 970 -15.30 -11.08 42.90
C ALA A 970 -15.89 -12.37 42.31
N ALA A 971 -15.14 -13.48 42.39
CA ALA A 971 -15.60 -14.81 41.95
C ALA A 971 -16.71 -15.38 42.85
N ALA A 972 -16.67 -15.11 44.16
CA ALA A 972 -17.70 -15.56 45.11
C ALA A 972 -19.04 -14.80 44.98
N ALA A 973 -19.03 -13.56 44.49
CA ALA A 973 -20.23 -12.75 44.30
C ALA A 973 -21.07 -13.16 43.07
N ALA A 974 -20.46 -13.82 42.08
CA ALA A 974 -21.13 -14.30 40.87
C ALA A 974 -21.87 -15.65 41.06
N ALA A 975 -21.66 -16.35 42.19
CA ALA A 975 -22.15 -17.71 42.41
C ALA A 975 -23.38 -17.85 43.33
N VAL A 976 -23.94 -16.75 43.88
CA VAL A 976 -25.01 -16.80 44.91
C VAL A 976 -26.39 -16.39 44.37
N GLY A 977 -26.58 -16.41 43.05
CA GLY A 977 -27.76 -15.86 42.40
C GLY A 977 -28.83 -16.83 41.93
N MET A 978 -28.98 -18.06 42.45
CA MET A 978 -30.11 -18.93 42.10
C MET A 978 -30.53 -19.89 43.23
N ASP A 979 -31.82 -19.79 43.56
CA ASP A 979 -32.74 -20.76 44.16
C ASP A 979 -33.20 -20.61 45.63
N GLY A 980 -34.53 -20.73 45.83
CA GLY A 980 -35.20 -20.83 47.13
C GLY A 980 -36.45 -19.94 47.32
N GLY A 981 -37.62 -20.37 46.84
CA GLY A 981 -38.92 -19.72 47.11
C GLY A 981 -39.64 -20.20 48.38
N GLN A 982 -40.63 -19.41 48.89
CA GLN A 982 -41.91 -19.89 49.45
C GLN A 982 -42.88 -18.78 49.94
N THR A 983 -44.08 -18.78 49.34
CA THR A 983 -45.47 -18.64 49.87
C THR A 983 -45.98 -17.46 50.73
N MET A 984 -47.03 -16.79 50.22
CA MET A 984 -48.35 -16.41 50.82
C MET A 984 -48.92 -15.21 50.01
N GLY A 985 -50.15 -15.11 49.49
CA GLY A 985 -51.37 -15.92 49.40
C GLY A 985 -52.53 -15.00 48.91
N GLY A 986 -53.46 -15.52 48.10
CA GLY A 986 -54.87 -15.05 48.05
C GLY A 986 -55.44 -14.39 46.77
N MET A 987 -56.38 -15.13 46.14
CA MET A 987 -57.53 -14.70 45.28
C MET A 987 -57.24 -14.00 43.93
N GLY A 988 -57.79 -14.37 42.76
CA GLY A 988 -58.80 -15.36 42.33
C GLY A 988 -59.42 -14.90 40.99
N LEU A 989 -59.89 -15.87 40.17
CA LEU A 989 -60.72 -15.83 38.92
C LEU A 989 -60.04 -16.05 37.54
N GLU A 990 -60.10 -17.32 37.09
CA GLU A 990 -60.66 -17.91 35.84
C GLU A 990 -60.65 -17.06 34.53
N SER A 991 -60.39 -17.54 33.30
CA SER A 991 -60.15 -18.82 32.59
C SER A 991 -59.67 -18.42 31.16
N SER A 992 -58.84 -19.12 30.37
CA SER A 992 -59.00 -20.45 29.75
C SER A 992 -57.87 -20.68 28.70
N SER A 993 -57.49 -21.96 28.51
CA SER A 993 -56.69 -22.60 27.42
C SER A 993 -55.30 -22.02 27.09
N GLY A 994 -54.16 -22.71 27.19
CA GLY A 994 -53.88 -24.14 27.18
C GLY A 994 -53.07 -24.49 25.93
N LEU A 995 -51.74 -24.61 26.05
CA LEU A 995 -50.86 -25.53 25.29
C LEU A 995 -49.39 -25.35 25.73
N ASP A 996 -48.88 -26.35 26.43
CA ASP A 996 -47.45 -26.64 26.65
C ASP A 996 -46.73 -26.88 25.32
N THR A 997 -45.53 -26.32 25.15
CA THR A 997 -44.46 -26.97 24.37
C THR A 997 -43.10 -26.69 25.02
N SER A 998 -42.36 -27.79 25.17
CA SER A 998 -41.06 -27.97 25.80
C SER A 998 -39.93 -27.20 25.12
N ILE A 999 -38.93 -26.84 25.92
CA ILE A 999 -37.78 -25.98 25.59
C ILE A 999 -36.61 -26.74 24.93
N ASP A 1000 -36.89 -27.79 24.14
CA ASP A 1000 -35.86 -28.63 23.51
C ASP A 1000 -35.80 -28.53 21.97
N ASP A 1001 -36.61 -27.68 21.33
CA ASP A 1001 -36.68 -27.55 19.86
C ASP A 1001 -36.00 -26.29 19.26
N VAL A 1002 -35.24 -25.52 20.05
CA VAL A 1002 -34.60 -24.26 19.57
C VAL A 1002 -33.15 -24.45 19.08
N LEU A 1003 -32.56 -25.63 19.23
CA LEU A 1003 -31.15 -25.88 18.84
C LEU A 1003 -30.95 -26.74 17.57
N ASN A 1004 -32.01 -27.11 16.84
CA ASN A 1004 -31.90 -27.88 15.59
C ASN A 1004 -32.31 -27.12 14.31
N ALA A 1005 -32.54 -25.81 14.38
CA ALA A 1005 -32.96 -25.02 13.21
C ALA A 1005 -31.80 -24.38 12.40
N ALA A 1006 -30.54 -24.69 12.74
CA ALA A 1006 -29.37 -24.10 12.07
C ALA A 1006 -28.76 -24.97 10.94
N ASP A 1007 -29.31 -26.15 10.64
CA ASP A 1007 -28.65 -27.13 9.74
C ASP A 1007 -29.48 -27.58 8.53
N MET A 1008 -30.47 -26.79 8.09
CA MET A 1008 -31.29 -27.13 6.90
C MET A 1008 -31.44 -25.96 5.92
N ALA A 1009 -30.31 -25.38 5.49
CA ALA A 1009 -30.25 -24.47 4.34
C ALA A 1009 -29.23 -24.97 3.29
N VAL A 1010 -29.35 -26.23 2.88
CA VAL A 1010 -28.79 -26.73 1.61
C VAL A 1010 -29.94 -26.84 0.62
N GLY A 1011 -30.10 -25.79 -0.18
CA GLY A 1011 -31.14 -25.70 -1.19
C GLY A 1011 -30.85 -24.50 -2.09
N ASN A 1012 -29.99 -24.70 -3.06
CA ASN A 1012 -29.66 -23.75 -4.12
C ASN A 1012 -30.86 -23.66 -5.09
N PRO A 1013 -31.54 -22.52 -5.31
CA PRO A 1013 -32.53 -22.39 -6.37
C PRO A 1013 -31.87 -21.72 -7.58
N GLU A 1014 -30.93 -22.40 -8.21
CA GLU A 1014 -30.59 -22.13 -9.60
C GLU A 1014 -31.03 -23.35 -10.42
N PHE A 1015 -31.62 -23.10 -11.59
CA PHE A 1015 -32.31 -24.05 -12.49
C PHE A 1015 -33.81 -24.26 -12.24
N LEU A 1016 -34.61 -23.27 -12.67
CA LEU A 1016 -35.91 -23.54 -13.27
C LEU A 1016 -35.97 -22.84 -14.64
N ASP A 1017 -35.62 -23.59 -15.68
CA ASP A 1017 -36.02 -23.30 -17.05
C ASP A 1017 -37.55 -23.42 -17.12
N LEU A 1018 -38.24 -22.29 -17.26
CA LEU A 1018 -39.64 -22.27 -17.65
C LEU A 1018 -39.72 -21.75 -19.08
N ASP A 1019 -39.79 -22.69 -20.02
CA ASP A 1019 -40.27 -22.48 -21.38
C ASP A 1019 -41.66 -21.81 -21.32
N MET A 1020 -41.72 -20.57 -21.79
CA MET A 1020 -42.97 -19.84 -22.01
C MET A 1020 -43.11 -19.53 -23.50
N GLU A 1021 -43.16 -20.58 -24.32
CA GLU A 1021 -43.83 -20.50 -25.62
C GLU A 1021 -45.33 -20.77 -25.43
N GLY A 1022 -46.10 -19.70 -25.53
CA GLY A 1022 -47.55 -19.77 -25.66
C GLY A 1022 -48.29 -19.23 -24.45
N LEU A 1023 -48.53 -17.92 -24.44
CA LEU A 1023 -49.88 -17.36 -24.38
C LEU A 1023 -49.79 -15.83 -24.44
N PHE A 1024 -50.76 -15.26 -25.14
CA PHE A 1024 -51.04 -13.85 -25.31
C PHE A 1024 -51.08 -13.04 -24.00
#